data_AF-A0A3M1IT57-F1
#
_entry.id   AF-A0A3M1IT57-F1
#
_cell.length_a   1.000
_cell.length_b   1.000
_cell.length_c   1.000
_cell.angle_alpha   90.00
_cell.angle_beta   90.00
_cell.angle_gamma   90.00
#
_symmetry.space_group_name_H-M   'P 1'
#
loop_
_entity.id
_entity.type
_entity.pdbx_description
1 polymer ?
#
loop_
_entity_poly.entity_id
_entity_poly.type
_entity_poly.pdbx_seq_one_letter_code
_entity_poly.pdbx_strand_id
1 'polypeptide(L)'
;NSSITQELCLGDGCYTFTIFDSGGNGLCCDFGDGFYQLLNAEGTVIAQGAQFSNAVSTEICDGVVQENCFDRVDNDLDGLIDCEDPDCDQAPNCRPCDDNLVVFEVTWPNFPQETSWEILDARENVIIWREAPEDAEPRETLIEQYCLEDGCYFLRVLDSGGNGLCCNLGLGRYSLYNTLGEVLASGAEFGQVEVTQFCVSGGESTCQEGTTFVVSANGEGVANNLRQAIYCANGSAILDTIVFDLGVDSIITIDEPLPPIIDENVYIDGGEGTIINYTNSTSTNSPLFQVQAPFVTLRNLRIGSQNSINNLGAILVTEAGNNCRLLDNTIVEFQNALTIQGTNAILRNNTIIGSQINTGIRLSRPANSAIVEGNTIRGNNDGFGIWAYADDLTIRNNELAFLRTGLRFTNTNGALVAENSIHDNEDAIRVFEGSEVSDRVYITRNAMFCNIRETVINLEPGTNAGIQPPVITDITAGYVAGTAVPGQLIDVYLADDPACADAPCQGKVYVSSTDVDGDGNWYMDDLNLSGLERVVAIASDLDGNSSAFSPCYQYVRPCPEATLSWTPDRTEVCQGNSIIFVLESDVELDTTINFTYRFNTEVFSVENYTPGDPIVVNVPNSGNIRLNSAEDAYGCELDIVRVWVRITVISGETVRTERDESICPGSSVLINGQEVTEPGVYEEFFIGSNGCDSIVTVNLSLTESIETSDLITLCAGQSASVHGQTVSTAGVYPATFATASGCDSTSTITVEVLDPISTMEEISICAGEMIDIFGETRTEAGIYSQVFTAANDCDSTHTIILSVNEAIQTSEERRLCEGQTTTVFGQEVGETGVFNEVFTSSAGCDSTHTIIVEVSENIETAETLRICAGSSIEIFGQSVSAAGTYSDTFTSSAGCDSTHVITLQVLDNIETQEERTICAGERTLIFGNEETQAGVYSQTFTSTSGCDSTHTVNLAVAESLETQAELQLCEGQSVEVFGQSVSEEGTYSATFTSSIGCDSTHSIIVSISETMETRAELSICAGESIEIFGQTITEEGTFSQTFTSSSGCDSIHTINL
;
A
#
# COMPACT_ATOMS: atom_id res chain seq x y z
N ASN A 1 56.25 30.33 63.73
CA ASN A 1 55.65 30.41 62.39
C ASN A 1 55.64 31.87 61.97
N SER A 2 55.91 32.18 60.71
CA SER A 2 55.78 33.52 60.12
C SER A 2 54.71 33.46 59.05
N SER A 3 53.67 34.28 59.16
CA SER A 3 52.67 34.42 58.10
C SER A 3 53.23 35.23 56.93
N ILE A 4 52.73 34.93 55.75
CA ILE A 4 52.79 35.78 54.56
C ILE A 4 51.35 36.00 54.13
N THR A 5 51.02 37.25 53.79
CA THR A 5 49.72 37.63 53.23
C THR A 5 49.98 38.24 51.87
N GLN A 6 49.20 37.83 50.87
CA GLN A 6 49.27 38.34 49.51
C GLN A 6 47.85 38.63 49.03
N GLU A 7 47.62 39.86 48.60
CA GLU A 7 46.37 40.28 47.98
C GLU A 7 46.48 40.03 46.46
N LEU A 8 45.41 39.50 45.87
CA LEU A 8 45.28 39.22 44.44
C LEU A 8 43.90 39.69 43.98
N CYS A 9 43.85 40.45 42.90
CA CYS A 9 42.60 40.74 42.21
C CYS A 9 42.41 39.67 41.13
N LEU A 10 41.37 38.85 41.29
CA LEU A 10 40.83 38.01 40.24
C LEU A 10 39.74 38.79 39.49
N GLY A 11 39.24 38.24 38.37
CA GLY A 11 38.00 38.73 37.75
C GLY A 11 36.81 37.94 38.28
N ASP A 12 35.61 38.31 37.84
CA ASP A 12 34.37 37.62 38.14
C ASP A 12 34.42 36.18 37.57
N GLY A 13 34.11 35.16 38.37
CA GLY A 13 34.08 33.74 37.96
C GLY A 13 34.63 32.75 38.98
N CYS A 14 34.70 31.48 38.58
CA CYS A 14 35.26 30.37 39.38
C CYS A 14 36.75 30.12 39.10
N TYR A 15 37.49 29.81 40.16
CA TYR A 15 38.92 29.52 40.10
C TYR A 15 39.33 28.39 41.05
N THR A 16 40.04 27.40 40.56
CA THR A 16 40.65 26.39 41.43
C THR A 16 41.90 26.93 42.11
N PHE A 17 41.85 27.15 43.43
CA PHE A 17 43.04 27.39 44.24
C PHE A 17 43.73 26.06 44.56
N THR A 18 44.99 25.90 44.16
CA THR A 18 45.81 24.74 44.56
C THR A 18 47.04 25.19 45.34
N ILE A 19 47.23 24.61 46.53
CA ILE A 19 48.46 24.74 47.32
C ILE A 19 49.23 23.42 47.31
N PHE A 20 50.56 23.51 47.18
CA PHE A 20 51.47 22.36 47.07
C PHE A 20 52.44 22.34 48.25
N ASP A 21 52.64 21.18 48.85
CA ASP A 21 53.74 20.90 49.79
C ASP A 21 54.69 19.87 49.17
N SER A 22 55.94 20.29 48.94
CA SER A 22 57.01 19.39 48.46
C SER A 22 57.48 18.36 49.50
N GLY A 23 57.11 18.50 50.77
CA GLY A 23 57.34 17.51 51.82
C GLY A 23 56.37 16.32 51.78
N GLY A 24 55.18 16.52 51.21
CA GLY A 24 54.10 15.53 51.20
C GLY A 24 53.41 15.33 52.56
N ASN A 25 53.62 16.26 53.49
CA ASN A 25 53.16 16.19 54.89
C ASN A 25 52.22 17.34 55.29
N GLY A 26 51.84 18.20 54.35
CA GLY A 26 50.97 19.35 54.59
C GLY A 26 51.59 20.42 55.49
N LEU A 27 50.75 21.33 55.98
CA LEU A 27 51.17 22.45 56.84
C LEU A 27 51.05 22.14 58.35
N CYS A 28 50.28 21.11 58.73
CA CYS A 28 50.06 20.70 60.11
C CYS A 28 49.96 19.15 60.23
N CYS A 29 50.35 18.52 61.32
CA CYS A 29 50.77 19.11 62.61
C CYS A 29 52.08 18.51 63.16
N ASP A 30 52.58 17.42 62.58
CA ASP A 30 53.71 16.64 63.15
C ASP A 30 55.03 17.42 63.23
N PHE A 31 55.15 18.51 62.47
CA PHE A 31 56.33 19.39 62.45
C PHE A 31 56.01 20.87 62.78
N GLY A 32 54.76 21.19 63.15
CA GLY A 32 54.34 22.53 63.59
C GLY A 32 52.91 22.91 63.18
N ASP A 33 52.35 23.92 63.85
CA ASP A 33 50.96 24.37 63.66
C ASP A 33 50.82 25.37 62.49
N GLY A 34 50.99 24.92 61.25
CA GLY A 34 50.83 25.73 60.03
C GLY A 34 49.47 25.55 59.36
N PHE A 35 48.95 26.60 58.71
CA PHE A 35 47.70 26.55 57.94
C PHE A 35 47.69 27.62 56.84
N TYR A 36 46.78 27.49 55.88
CA TYR A 36 46.42 28.54 54.92
C TYR A 36 44.97 28.98 55.14
N GLN A 37 44.68 30.23 54.78
CA GLN A 37 43.35 30.82 54.72
C GLN A 37 43.27 31.71 53.48
N LEU A 38 42.20 31.58 52.71
CA LEU A 38 41.78 32.53 51.70
C LEU A 38 40.63 33.36 52.27
N LEU A 39 40.68 34.65 51.99
CA LEU A 39 39.74 35.66 52.49
C LEU A 39 39.15 36.41 51.29
N ASN A 40 37.85 36.66 51.29
CA ASN A 40 37.24 37.59 50.33
C ASN A 40 37.54 39.06 50.71
N ALA A 41 37.04 40.01 49.90
CA ALA A 41 37.31 41.45 50.10
C ALA A 41 36.78 41.99 51.45
N GLU A 42 35.73 41.38 51.98
CA GLU A 42 35.08 41.70 53.26
C GLU A 42 35.83 41.10 54.46
N GLY A 43 36.81 40.21 54.23
CA GLY A 43 37.57 39.52 55.26
C GLY A 43 36.91 38.24 55.80
N THR A 44 35.95 37.66 55.08
CA THR A 44 35.35 36.36 55.37
C THR A 44 36.24 35.24 54.83
N VAL A 45 36.44 34.17 55.62
CA VAL A 45 37.21 32.99 55.18
C VAL A 45 36.37 32.18 54.19
N ILE A 46 36.82 32.11 52.94
CA ILE A 46 36.16 31.34 51.87
C ILE A 46 36.77 29.94 51.68
N ALA A 47 38.04 29.75 52.02
CA ALA A 47 38.69 28.44 52.07
C ALA A 47 39.81 28.42 53.11
N GLN A 48 40.02 27.30 53.80
CA GLN A 48 41.12 27.14 54.75
C GLN A 48 41.53 25.68 54.89
N GLY A 49 42.82 25.44 55.14
CA GLY A 49 43.34 24.08 55.25
C GLY A 49 44.71 24.01 55.91
N ALA A 50 45.07 22.80 56.33
CA ALA A 50 46.29 22.54 57.09
C ALA A 50 46.84 21.12 56.86
N GLN A 51 45.95 20.12 56.81
CA GLN A 51 46.31 18.72 56.58
C GLN A 51 45.99 18.33 55.14
N PHE A 52 47.03 17.99 54.39
CA PHE A 52 46.98 17.42 53.03
C PHE A 52 48.32 16.70 52.77
N SER A 53 48.45 16.03 51.63
CA SER A 53 49.69 15.33 51.25
C SER A 53 50.61 16.25 50.42
N ASN A 54 50.78 15.97 49.13
CA ASN A 54 51.62 16.76 48.23
C ASN A 54 50.90 18.04 47.75
N ALA A 55 49.57 18.04 47.75
CA ALA A 55 48.75 19.18 47.36
C ALA A 55 47.33 19.07 47.94
N VAL A 56 46.61 20.19 47.93
CA VAL A 56 45.14 20.23 48.00
C VAL A 56 44.64 21.33 47.05
N SER A 57 43.55 21.02 46.35
CA SER A 57 42.78 21.98 45.54
C SER A 57 41.48 22.34 46.24
N THR A 58 40.99 23.55 46.04
CA THR A 58 39.67 24.01 46.46
C THR A 58 39.16 24.98 45.40
N GLU A 59 37.96 24.75 44.88
CA GLU A 59 37.29 25.72 44.02
C GLU A 59 36.93 26.97 44.84
N ILE A 60 37.09 28.16 44.26
CA ILE A 60 36.56 29.40 44.80
C ILE A 60 35.85 30.17 43.67
N CYS A 61 34.54 30.33 43.81
CA CYS A 61 33.72 31.15 42.93
C CYS A 61 33.39 32.48 43.60
N ASP A 62 33.35 33.57 42.82
CA ASP A 62 32.60 34.76 43.22
C ASP A 62 31.11 34.52 42.91
N GLY A 63 30.24 34.74 43.89
CA GLY A 63 28.96 34.04 43.99
C GLY A 63 27.86 34.53 43.05
N VAL A 64 27.74 33.88 41.89
CA VAL A 64 26.55 33.07 41.53
C VAL A 64 27.05 31.85 40.78
N VAL A 65 26.86 30.65 41.33
CA VAL A 65 27.05 29.38 40.61
C VAL A 65 25.72 29.03 39.94
N GLN A 66 25.76 28.36 38.79
CA GLN A 66 24.56 27.84 38.15
C GLN A 66 24.48 26.34 38.47
N GLU A 67 23.48 25.96 39.26
CA GLU A 67 23.29 24.57 39.71
C GLU A 67 23.05 23.62 38.53
N ASN A 68 23.71 22.46 38.54
CA ASN A 68 23.48 21.42 37.53
C ASN A 68 22.43 20.42 38.04
N CYS A 69 21.17 20.82 37.94
CA CYS A 69 19.98 20.17 38.50
C CYS A 69 19.71 18.69 38.12
N PHE A 70 20.65 18.00 37.47
CA PHE A 70 20.48 16.69 36.85
C PHE A 70 21.59 15.67 37.19
N ASP A 71 22.68 16.07 37.86
CA ASP A 71 23.89 15.24 38.07
C ASP A 71 24.06 14.67 39.50
N ARG A 72 23.13 14.96 40.42
CA ARG A 72 23.12 14.53 41.83
C ARG A 72 24.29 15.06 42.67
N VAL A 73 24.99 16.09 42.21
CA VAL A 73 25.99 16.81 43.00
C VAL A 73 25.38 18.10 43.53
N ASP A 74 25.64 18.39 44.80
CA ASP A 74 25.39 19.66 45.47
C ASP A 74 26.46 20.66 44.94
N ASN A 75 26.16 21.40 43.86
CA ASN A 75 27.19 22.18 43.12
C ASN A 75 27.53 23.49 43.86
N ASP A 76 26.54 24.18 44.44
CA ASP A 76 26.73 25.42 45.22
C ASP A 76 27.12 25.17 46.70
N LEU A 77 26.83 23.97 47.23
CA LEU A 77 27.10 23.50 48.60
C LEU A 77 26.13 24.02 49.69
N ASP A 78 24.88 24.33 49.34
CA ASP A 78 23.73 24.52 50.24
C ASP A 78 23.43 23.25 51.07
N GLY A 79 23.51 22.07 50.45
CA GLY A 79 23.16 20.78 51.06
C GLY A 79 21.88 20.13 50.51
N LEU A 80 21.37 20.61 49.38
CA LEU A 80 20.30 20.00 48.57
C LEU A 80 20.90 19.46 47.26
N ILE A 81 20.11 18.76 46.43
CA ILE A 81 20.53 18.21 45.13
C ILE A 81 19.37 18.17 44.14
N ASP A 82 19.68 18.30 42.84
CA ASP A 82 18.73 18.18 41.73
C ASP A 82 17.39 18.93 42.03
N CYS A 83 16.25 18.26 41.86
CA CYS A 83 14.91 18.80 42.10
C CYS A 83 14.48 18.87 43.58
N GLU A 84 15.37 18.57 44.54
CA GLU A 84 15.15 18.97 45.94
C GLU A 84 15.71 20.37 46.24
N ASP A 85 16.43 20.99 45.30
CA ASP A 85 17.00 22.33 45.40
C ASP A 85 16.08 23.46 44.86
N PRO A 86 15.85 24.57 45.60
CA PRO A 86 15.06 25.71 45.15
C PRO A 86 15.61 26.46 43.92
N ASP A 87 16.93 26.53 43.71
CA ASP A 87 17.49 27.19 42.52
C ASP A 87 17.25 26.34 41.25
N CYS A 88 16.85 25.08 41.42
CA CYS A 88 16.32 24.20 40.38
C CYS A 88 14.78 24.29 40.16
N ASP A 89 14.04 25.19 40.83
CA ASP A 89 12.60 25.48 40.57
C ASP A 89 12.29 25.88 39.11
N GLN A 90 13.32 26.25 38.34
CA GLN A 90 13.22 26.64 36.93
C GLN A 90 13.62 25.54 35.94
N ALA A 91 14.10 24.38 36.40
CA ALA A 91 14.52 23.28 35.54
C ALA A 91 13.29 22.48 35.01
N PRO A 92 13.25 22.07 33.71
CA PRO A 92 12.05 21.51 33.09
C PRO A 92 11.49 20.23 33.74
N ASN A 93 12.35 19.39 34.32
CA ASN A 93 11.98 18.12 34.94
C ASN A 93 11.73 18.23 36.46
N CYS A 94 11.98 19.37 37.08
CA CYS A 94 11.72 19.63 38.51
C CYS A 94 10.32 20.21 38.78
N ARG A 95 9.51 20.36 37.72
CA ARG A 95 8.15 20.92 37.77
C ARG A 95 7.08 19.83 37.61
N PRO A 96 5.84 20.08 38.09
CA PRO A 96 4.69 19.37 37.56
C PRO A 96 4.66 19.51 36.02
N CYS A 97 4.52 18.40 35.31
CA CYS A 97 4.57 18.43 33.85
C CYS A 97 3.24 18.93 33.27
N ASP A 98 3.25 20.18 32.78
CA ASP A 98 2.12 20.81 32.10
C ASP A 98 2.13 20.57 30.56
N ASP A 99 3.30 20.19 30.00
CA ASP A 99 3.53 19.98 28.56
C ASP A 99 3.73 18.48 28.20
N ASN A 100 4.93 18.06 27.78
CA ASN A 100 5.15 16.75 27.13
C ASN A 100 5.81 15.72 28.04
N LEU A 101 5.00 14.79 28.55
CA LEU A 101 5.50 13.66 29.32
C LEU A 101 5.90 12.48 28.41
N VAL A 102 7.17 12.11 28.45
CA VAL A 102 7.71 10.88 27.84
C VAL A 102 8.09 9.87 28.93
N VAL A 103 8.01 8.59 28.59
CA VAL A 103 8.24 7.45 29.49
C VAL A 103 9.36 6.60 28.92
N PHE A 104 10.41 6.35 29.71
CA PHE A 104 11.55 5.52 29.32
C PHE A 104 11.50 4.19 30.09
N GLU A 105 11.15 3.11 29.40
CA GLU A 105 11.20 1.73 29.89
C GLU A 105 12.52 1.08 29.46
N VAL A 106 13.31 0.56 30.41
CA VAL A 106 14.50 -0.25 30.11
C VAL A 106 14.47 -1.57 30.88
N THR A 107 14.47 -2.69 30.16
CA THR A 107 14.71 -4.03 30.72
C THR A 107 16.21 -4.29 30.72
N TRP A 108 16.76 -4.74 31.85
CA TRP A 108 18.22 -4.85 32.00
C TRP A 108 18.83 -6.09 31.31
N PRO A 109 20.06 -5.97 30.77
CA PRO A 109 20.89 -7.10 30.33
C PRO A 109 21.37 -7.96 31.53
N ASN A 110 22.25 -8.95 31.30
CA ASN A 110 22.85 -9.72 32.40
C ASN A 110 23.90 -8.94 33.20
N PHE A 111 24.32 -7.75 32.74
CA PHE A 111 25.21 -6.83 33.45
C PHE A 111 24.59 -5.41 33.46
N PRO A 112 23.56 -5.17 34.29
CA PRO A 112 22.81 -3.91 34.28
C PRO A 112 23.72 -2.69 34.44
N GLN A 113 24.72 -2.78 35.31
CA GLN A 113 25.67 -1.72 35.67
C GLN A 113 26.63 -1.32 34.53
N GLU A 114 26.58 -1.98 33.36
CA GLU A 114 27.30 -1.53 32.17
C GLU A 114 26.48 -0.50 31.34
N THR A 115 25.18 -0.38 31.61
CA THR A 115 24.20 0.45 30.88
C THR A 115 24.00 1.85 31.47
N SER A 116 24.06 2.88 30.63
CA SER A 116 23.63 4.25 30.93
C SER A 116 22.90 4.90 29.76
N TRP A 117 22.20 6.01 29.99
CA TRP A 117 21.52 6.76 28.94
C TRP A 117 21.45 8.26 29.25
N GLU A 118 21.41 9.06 28.20
CA GLU A 118 21.27 10.50 28.26
C GLU A 118 20.30 11.00 27.19
N ILE A 119 19.57 12.07 27.50
CA ILE A 119 18.80 12.82 26.51
C ILE A 119 19.50 14.17 26.32
N LEU A 120 19.75 14.52 25.06
CA LEU A 120 20.40 15.77 24.66
C LEU A 120 19.44 16.67 23.89
N ASP A 121 19.60 17.99 24.02
CA ASP A 121 18.89 18.98 23.23
C ASP A 121 19.34 18.99 21.74
N ALA A 122 18.64 19.78 20.91
CA ALA A 122 18.99 20.00 19.50
C ALA A 122 20.37 20.67 19.24
N ARG A 123 21.19 20.89 20.28
CA ARG A 123 22.55 21.43 20.22
C ARG A 123 23.59 20.46 20.84
N GLU A 124 23.18 19.23 21.14
CA GLU A 124 23.96 18.21 21.84
C GLU A 124 24.38 18.58 23.29
N ASN A 125 23.62 19.46 23.97
CA ASN A 125 23.75 19.64 25.41
C ASN A 125 22.98 18.51 26.11
N VAL A 126 23.63 17.76 27.01
CA VAL A 126 22.95 16.78 27.86
C VAL A 126 22.01 17.50 28.83
N ILE A 127 20.72 17.15 28.80
CA ILE A 127 19.66 17.70 29.68
C ILE A 127 19.13 16.68 30.68
N ILE A 128 19.31 15.39 30.41
CA ILE A 128 19.02 14.28 31.32
C ILE A 128 20.17 13.29 31.17
N TRP A 129 20.74 12.83 32.28
CA TRP A 129 21.74 11.76 32.31
C TRP A 129 21.40 10.77 33.43
N ARG A 130 21.47 9.47 33.15
CA ARG A 130 21.13 8.39 34.08
C ARG A 130 21.98 7.14 33.82
N GLU A 131 22.16 6.33 34.85
CA GLU A 131 22.82 5.03 34.80
C GLU A 131 21.98 3.98 35.54
N ALA A 132 22.23 2.70 35.29
CA ALA A 132 21.56 1.63 36.01
C ALA A 132 21.87 1.68 37.53
N PRO A 133 20.87 1.55 38.42
CA PRO A 133 21.09 1.54 39.86
C PRO A 133 22.11 0.50 40.34
N GLU A 134 22.84 0.79 41.43
CA GLU A 134 23.81 -0.15 42.02
C GLU A 134 23.19 -1.52 42.37
N ASP A 135 21.89 -1.55 42.70
CA ASP A 135 21.11 -2.74 43.05
C ASP A 135 20.25 -3.30 41.91
N ALA A 136 20.42 -2.83 40.67
CA ALA A 136 19.72 -3.35 39.50
C ALA A 136 20.06 -4.82 39.22
N GLU A 137 19.03 -5.68 39.16
CA GLU A 137 19.15 -7.11 38.88
C GLU A 137 18.79 -7.45 37.41
N PRO A 138 19.44 -8.43 36.77
CA PRO A 138 19.18 -8.83 35.39
C PRO A 138 17.71 -9.13 35.07
N ARG A 139 17.23 -8.58 33.95
CA ARG A 139 15.85 -8.72 33.42
C ARG A 139 14.75 -8.10 34.27
N GLU A 140 15.08 -7.40 35.36
CA GLU A 140 14.13 -6.42 35.91
C GLU A 140 13.96 -5.26 34.91
N THR A 141 12.95 -4.42 35.12
CA THR A 141 12.62 -3.33 34.19
C THR A 141 12.40 -2.05 34.98
N LEU A 142 13.22 -1.05 34.69
CA LEU A 142 13.05 0.31 35.18
C LEU A 142 12.09 1.05 34.25
N ILE A 143 11.24 1.91 34.83
CA ILE A 143 10.39 2.84 34.09
C ILE A 143 10.60 4.22 34.71
N GLU A 144 11.22 5.11 33.94
CA GLU A 144 11.42 6.52 34.28
C GLU A 144 10.43 7.39 33.49
N GLN A 145 10.21 8.61 33.95
CA GLN A 145 9.34 9.59 33.28
C GLN A 145 10.03 10.95 33.23
N TYR A 146 10.00 11.59 32.07
CA TYR A 146 10.64 12.88 31.80
C TYR A 146 9.65 13.84 31.19
N CYS A 147 9.59 15.07 31.72
CA CYS A 147 8.90 16.18 31.05
C CYS A 147 9.89 16.87 30.10
N LEU A 148 9.46 17.13 28.86
CA LEU A 148 10.25 17.82 27.84
C LEU A 148 9.46 18.99 27.26
N GLU A 149 10.17 20.08 26.95
CA GLU A 149 9.60 21.23 26.23
C GLU A 149 9.37 20.86 24.75
N ASP A 150 8.55 21.64 24.02
CA ASP A 150 8.29 21.42 22.60
C ASP A 150 9.59 21.47 21.78
N GLY A 151 9.95 20.38 21.10
CA GLY A 151 11.20 20.32 20.35
C GLY A 151 11.71 18.92 20.00
N CYS A 152 12.90 18.90 19.38
CA CYS A 152 13.61 17.69 19.01
C CYS A 152 14.85 17.48 19.88
N TYR A 153 15.11 16.21 20.19
CA TYR A 153 16.08 15.73 21.15
C TYR A 153 16.80 14.48 20.61
N PHE A 154 17.93 14.13 21.22
CA PHE A 154 18.62 12.87 20.96
C PHE A 154 18.60 12.02 22.23
N LEU A 155 18.04 10.81 22.17
CA LEU A 155 18.29 9.78 23.17
C LEU A 155 19.59 9.07 22.79
N ARG A 156 20.57 9.02 23.70
CA ARG A 156 21.80 8.26 23.56
C ARG A 156 21.85 7.20 24.66
N VAL A 157 21.93 5.93 24.29
CA VAL A 157 22.06 4.81 25.23
C VAL A 157 23.46 4.22 25.07
N LEU A 158 24.12 3.93 26.18
CA LEU A 158 25.51 3.48 26.21
C LEU A 158 25.61 2.13 26.91
N ASP A 159 26.54 1.31 26.44
CA ASP A 159 26.95 0.05 27.07
C ASP A 159 28.47 0.02 27.16
N SER A 160 28.99 0.08 28.37
CA SER A 160 30.44 0.03 28.60
C SER A 160 31.05 -1.35 28.30
N GLY A 161 30.26 -2.42 28.28
CA GLY A 161 30.68 -3.77 27.88
C GLY A 161 30.96 -3.90 26.38
N GLY A 162 30.24 -3.15 25.54
CA GLY A 162 30.35 -3.18 24.08
C GLY A 162 29.61 -4.34 23.41
N ASN A 163 28.59 -4.88 24.08
CA ASN A 163 27.72 -5.97 23.65
C ASN A 163 26.24 -5.58 23.54
N GLY A 164 25.87 -4.34 23.86
CA GLY A 164 24.48 -3.90 23.90
C GLY A 164 23.66 -4.61 24.96
N LEU A 165 22.33 -4.50 24.87
CA LEU A 165 21.40 -5.04 25.86
C LEU A 165 20.95 -6.49 25.52
N CYS A 166 21.09 -6.92 24.26
CA CYS A 166 20.73 -8.24 23.75
C CYS A 166 21.75 -8.73 22.67
N CYS A 167 21.65 -9.91 22.06
CA CYS A 167 20.87 -11.11 22.41
C CYS A 167 21.73 -12.26 22.99
N ASN A 168 23.04 -12.25 22.74
CA ASN A 168 23.92 -13.40 23.06
C ASN A 168 24.27 -13.52 24.55
N LEU A 169 24.21 -12.40 25.29
CA LEU A 169 24.54 -12.32 26.72
C LEU A 169 23.47 -11.56 27.54
N GLY A 170 22.30 -11.28 26.98
CA GLY A 170 21.24 -10.52 27.65
C GLY A 170 19.88 -10.64 26.94
N LEU A 171 18.82 -10.26 27.64
CA LEU A 171 17.48 -10.03 27.08
C LEU A 171 16.97 -8.62 27.47
N GLY A 172 17.91 -7.67 27.54
CA GLY A 172 17.59 -6.28 27.77
C GLY A 172 17.12 -5.59 26.49
N ARG A 173 16.47 -4.44 26.65
CA ARG A 173 15.97 -3.53 25.61
C ARG A 173 15.61 -2.20 26.26
N TYR A 174 15.50 -1.13 25.50
CA TYR A 174 14.80 0.08 25.95
C TYR A 174 13.70 0.50 24.97
N SER A 175 12.76 1.31 25.49
CA SER A 175 11.70 1.97 24.74
C SER A 175 11.39 3.32 25.40
N LEU A 176 11.42 4.40 24.61
CA LEU A 176 10.95 5.73 24.96
C LEU A 176 9.61 5.95 24.26
N TYR A 177 8.56 6.30 24.98
CA TYR A 177 7.22 6.50 24.42
C TYR A 177 6.45 7.65 25.07
N ASN A 178 5.51 8.25 24.34
CA ASN A 178 4.64 9.31 24.87
C ASN A 178 3.43 8.75 25.66
N THR A 179 2.65 9.64 26.27
CA THR A 179 1.44 9.28 27.05
C THR A 179 0.30 8.65 26.23
N LEU A 180 0.35 8.71 24.89
CA LEU A 180 -0.58 8.01 24.00
C LEU A 180 -0.13 6.57 23.69
N GLY A 181 1.10 6.20 24.06
CA GLY A 181 1.69 4.89 23.80
C GLY A 181 2.45 4.77 22.47
N GLU A 182 2.72 5.89 21.81
CA GLU A 182 3.57 5.97 20.61
C GLU A 182 5.05 5.86 21.00
N VAL A 183 5.78 4.94 20.36
CA VAL A 183 7.22 4.74 20.60
C VAL A 183 8.03 5.77 19.81
N LEU A 184 8.71 6.65 20.55
CA LEU A 184 9.56 7.73 20.06
C LEU A 184 10.99 7.28 19.77
N ALA A 185 11.49 6.28 20.52
CA ALA A 185 12.77 5.61 20.29
C ALA A 185 12.77 4.22 20.94
N SER A 186 13.49 3.24 20.38
CA SER A 186 13.64 1.92 21.01
C SER A 186 14.84 1.17 20.42
N GLY A 187 15.57 0.45 21.26
CA GLY A 187 16.78 -0.27 20.82
C GLY A 187 17.20 -1.38 21.80
N ALA A 188 18.13 -2.22 21.35
CA ALA A 188 18.61 -3.37 22.14
C ALA A 188 19.98 -3.93 21.67
N GLU A 189 20.21 -4.08 20.36
CA GLU A 189 21.48 -4.57 19.81
C GLU A 189 22.30 -3.41 19.24
N PHE A 190 23.31 -2.99 19.99
CA PHE A 190 24.28 -1.96 19.61
C PHE A 190 25.67 -2.30 20.16
N GLY A 191 26.68 -1.52 19.78
CA GLY A 191 28.05 -1.67 20.25
C GLY A 191 28.25 -1.09 21.66
N GLN A 192 29.01 0.01 21.74
CA GLN A 192 29.17 0.75 23.00
C GLN A 192 28.19 1.92 23.17
N VAL A 193 27.50 2.30 22.09
CA VAL A 193 26.57 3.43 22.06
C VAL A 193 25.54 3.24 20.94
N GLU A 194 24.33 3.69 21.20
CA GLU A 194 23.24 3.92 20.24
C GLU A 194 22.76 5.38 20.39
N VAL A 195 22.35 6.02 19.28
CA VAL A 195 21.78 7.37 19.29
C VAL A 195 20.53 7.38 18.41
N THR A 196 19.41 7.82 18.99
CA THR A 196 18.12 7.96 18.29
C THR A 196 17.62 9.39 18.45
N GLN A 197 17.40 10.09 17.34
CA GLN A 197 16.70 11.38 17.38
C GLN A 197 15.20 11.13 17.56
N PHE A 198 14.56 11.91 18.42
CA PHE A 198 13.10 11.94 18.58
C PHE A 198 12.63 13.39 18.76
N CYS A 199 11.33 13.63 18.63
CA CYS A 199 10.73 14.94 18.89
C CYS A 199 9.45 14.79 19.70
N VAL A 200 9.07 15.85 20.41
CA VAL A 200 7.76 16.00 21.07
C VAL A 200 7.03 17.21 20.46
N SER A 201 5.68 17.12 20.45
CA SER A 201 4.75 18.25 20.21
C SER A 201 5.10 19.21 19.08
N GLY A 202 5.21 18.70 17.85
CA GLY A 202 5.20 19.54 16.65
C GLY A 202 6.43 20.46 16.46
N GLY A 203 7.49 20.29 17.26
CA GLY A 203 8.81 20.82 16.92
C GLY A 203 9.22 20.30 15.53
N GLU A 204 9.55 21.22 14.62
CA GLU A 204 9.71 20.95 13.17
C GLU A 204 10.51 19.67 12.91
N SER A 205 9.82 18.64 12.39
CA SER A 205 10.47 17.40 11.99
C SER A 205 11.43 17.70 10.83
N THR A 206 12.60 17.05 10.82
CA THR A 206 13.53 17.11 9.68
C THR A 206 12.98 16.37 8.45
N CYS A 207 11.84 15.69 8.60
CA CYS A 207 10.98 15.20 7.55
C CYS A 207 10.28 16.37 6.83
N GLN A 208 10.99 17.05 5.92
CA GLN A 208 10.33 18.05 5.06
C GLN A 208 9.30 17.36 4.16
N GLU A 209 8.03 17.78 4.27
CA GLU A 209 6.92 17.25 3.47
C GLU A 209 7.22 17.33 1.96
N GLY A 210 6.95 16.24 1.23
CA GLY A 210 7.08 16.18 -0.23
C GLY A 210 8.53 16.11 -0.71
N THR A 211 9.43 15.53 0.09
CA THR A 211 10.86 15.41 -0.27
C THR A 211 11.27 14.00 -0.70
N THR A 212 12.40 13.93 -1.41
CA THR A 212 13.02 12.67 -1.77
C THR A 212 13.96 12.21 -0.65
N PHE A 213 13.54 11.21 0.11
CA PHE A 213 14.36 10.58 1.15
C PHE A 213 15.40 9.64 0.54
N VAL A 214 16.65 10.11 0.45
CA VAL A 214 17.76 9.36 -0.15
C VAL A 214 18.43 8.45 0.88
N VAL A 215 18.10 7.16 0.84
CA VAL A 215 18.74 6.11 1.65
C VAL A 215 20.16 5.88 1.12
N SER A 216 21.15 6.44 1.80
CA SER A 216 22.55 6.49 1.36
C SER A 216 23.52 5.80 2.35
N ALA A 217 24.68 5.38 1.83
CA ALA A 217 25.67 4.54 2.54
C ALA A 217 26.63 5.32 3.48
N ASN A 218 26.09 6.25 4.27
CA ASN A 218 26.90 7.12 5.14
C ASN A 218 26.96 6.59 6.59
N GLY A 219 27.94 5.72 6.87
CA GLY A 219 28.43 5.41 8.22
C GLY A 219 27.43 4.82 9.23
N GLU A 220 27.33 3.48 9.26
CA GLU A 220 26.58 2.68 10.25
C GLU A 220 25.08 3.00 10.37
N GLY A 221 24.24 2.18 9.71
CA GLY A 221 22.78 2.22 9.90
C GLY A 221 21.90 2.30 8.65
N VAL A 222 22.30 1.77 7.48
CA VAL A 222 21.48 1.86 6.25
C VAL A 222 20.06 1.29 6.43
N ALA A 223 19.88 0.23 7.24
CA ALA A 223 18.57 -0.28 7.62
C ALA A 223 17.77 0.74 8.45
N ASN A 224 18.41 1.46 9.37
CA ASN A 224 17.78 2.48 10.22
C ASN A 224 17.45 3.75 9.42
N ASN A 225 18.28 4.12 8.42
CA ASN A 225 17.96 5.18 7.47
C ASN A 225 16.67 4.86 6.69
N LEU A 226 16.45 3.59 6.32
CA LEU A 226 15.20 3.14 5.71
C LEU A 226 14.01 3.15 6.69
N ARG A 227 14.22 2.74 7.95
CA ARG A 227 13.20 2.87 9.01
C ARG A 227 12.77 4.32 9.21
N GLN A 228 13.74 5.24 9.29
CA GLN A 228 13.50 6.67 9.46
C GLN A 228 12.80 7.30 8.25
N ALA A 229 13.18 6.92 7.03
CA ALA A 229 12.52 7.37 5.82
C ALA A 229 11.05 6.93 5.76
N ILE A 230 10.73 5.70 6.17
CA ILE A 230 9.34 5.22 6.26
C ILE A 230 8.59 5.94 7.40
N TYR A 231 9.22 6.19 8.55
CA TYR A 231 8.60 6.96 9.63
C TYR A 231 8.28 8.40 9.21
N CYS A 232 9.20 9.07 8.50
CA CYS A 232 8.93 10.39 7.91
C CYS A 232 7.77 10.35 6.91
N ALA A 233 7.79 9.42 5.94
CA ALA A 233 6.76 9.31 4.92
C ALA A 233 5.36 9.03 5.51
N ASN A 234 5.29 8.27 6.60
CA ASN A 234 4.05 8.02 7.34
C ASN A 234 3.47 9.25 8.07
N GLY A 235 4.25 10.32 8.25
CA GLY A 235 3.83 11.55 8.92
C GLY A 235 3.43 12.68 7.97
N SER A 236 3.57 12.49 6.67
CA SER A 236 3.26 13.48 5.62
C SER A 236 1.81 13.36 5.14
N ALA A 237 1.31 14.44 4.52
CA ALA A 237 0.04 14.46 3.79
C ALA A 237 0.22 14.60 2.27
N ILE A 238 1.47 14.56 1.76
CA ILE A 238 1.82 14.71 0.34
C ILE A 238 2.88 13.69 -0.08
N LEU A 239 2.96 13.42 -1.40
CA LEU A 239 3.74 12.33 -1.99
C LEU A 239 5.23 12.34 -1.62
N ASP A 240 5.60 11.45 -0.70
CA ASP A 240 6.98 11.25 -0.26
C ASP A 240 7.66 10.12 -1.01
N THR A 241 8.90 10.37 -1.46
CA THR A 241 9.64 9.51 -2.39
C THR A 241 10.90 8.98 -1.72
N ILE A 242 10.89 7.71 -1.32
CA ILE A 242 12.06 7.03 -0.75
C ILE A 242 12.88 6.40 -1.88
N VAL A 243 14.13 6.81 -2.04
CA VAL A 243 15.04 6.33 -3.11
C VAL A 243 16.34 5.82 -2.49
N PHE A 244 16.82 4.66 -2.96
CA PHE A 244 18.10 4.12 -2.51
C PHE A 244 19.24 4.64 -3.40
N ASP A 245 20.12 5.49 -2.85
CA ASP A 245 21.41 5.87 -3.46
C ASP A 245 22.53 5.08 -2.79
N LEU A 246 22.56 3.80 -3.13
CA LEU A 246 23.57 2.83 -2.72
C LEU A 246 24.24 2.33 -3.99
N GLY A 247 25.58 2.30 -4.01
CA GLY A 247 26.32 1.88 -5.20
C GLY A 247 25.94 0.45 -5.65
N VAL A 248 26.02 0.17 -6.95
CA VAL A 248 25.61 -1.10 -7.56
C VAL A 248 26.10 -2.35 -6.77
N ASP A 249 25.21 -3.34 -6.63
CA ASP A 249 25.37 -4.54 -5.80
C ASP A 249 25.63 -4.30 -4.28
N SER A 250 25.25 -3.13 -3.74
CA SER A 250 25.22 -2.90 -2.28
C SER A 250 24.23 -3.83 -1.59
N ILE A 251 24.69 -4.53 -0.53
CA ILE A 251 23.86 -5.42 0.28
C ILE A 251 23.47 -4.71 1.59
N ILE A 252 22.17 -4.56 1.82
CA ILE A 252 21.58 -4.17 3.11
C ILE A 252 21.14 -5.44 3.82
N THR A 253 21.59 -5.69 5.04
CA THR A 253 20.98 -6.73 5.90
C THR A 253 19.90 -6.09 6.75
N ILE A 254 18.74 -6.74 6.84
CA ILE A 254 17.62 -6.36 7.71
C ILE A 254 17.12 -7.61 8.42
N ASP A 255 17.11 -7.60 9.75
CA ASP A 255 16.72 -8.70 10.62
C ASP A 255 15.30 -8.51 11.19
N GLU A 256 14.94 -7.31 11.63
CA GLU A 256 13.58 -7.00 12.09
C GLU A 256 12.69 -6.41 10.98
N PRO A 257 11.36 -6.68 10.98
CA PRO A 257 10.38 -6.01 10.09
C PRO A 257 10.55 -4.49 10.06
N LEU A 258 10.31 -3.86 8.90
CA LEU A 258 10.24 -2.40 8.81
C LEU A 258 8.91 -1.88 9.41
N PRO A 259 8.83 -0.59 9.78
CA PRO A 259 7.57 0.03 10.16
C PRO A 259 6.51 -0.16 9.07
N PRO A 260 5.22 -0.34 9.44
CA PRO A 260 4.15 -0.40 8.44
C PRO A 260 4.02 0.95 7.73
N ILE A 261 3.76 0.91 6.43
CA ILE A 261 3.48 2.09 5.61
C ILE A 261 2.00 2.44 5.77
N ILE A 262 1.70 3.58 6.39
CA ILE A 262 0.36 4.03 6.82
C ILE A 262 -0.11 5.35 6.18
N ASP A 263 0.73 6.04 5.42
CA ASP A 263 0.29 7.11 4.51
C ASP A 263 -0.03 6.55 3.11
N GLU A 264 -0.99 7.19 2.43
CA GLU A 264 -1.50 6.78 1.11
C GLU A 264 -0.68 7.30 -0.09
N ASN A 265 0.33 8.15 0.12
CA ASN A 265 1.14 8.75 -0.94
C ASN A 265 2.63 8.35 -0.87
N VAL A 266 2.94 7.19 -0.28
CA VAL A 266 4.33 6.71 -0.19
C VAL A 266 4.78 5.98 -1.47
N TYR A 267 5.88 6.46 -2.06
CA TYR A 267 6.57 5.86 -3.21
C TYR A 267 7.97 5.40 -2.80
N ILE A 268 8.33 4.14 -3.05
CA ILE A 268 9.66 3.58 -2.73
C ILE A 268 10.30 2.97 -3.99
N ASP A 269 11.54 3.37 -4.28
CA ASP A 269 12.32 2.94 -5.46
C ASP A 269 13.70 2.40 -5.06
N GLY A 270 13.88 1.08 -5.20
CA GLY A 270 15.11 0.35 -4.83
C GLY A 270 16.38 0.73 -5.60
N GLY A 271 16.26 1.48 -6.70
CA GLY A 271 17.39 1.86 -7.55
C GLY A 271 18.06 0.67 -8.29
N GLU A 272 19.12 0.96 -9.04
CA GLU A 272 19.85 -0.07 -9.78
C GLU A 272 20.81 -0.85 -8.87
N GLY A 273 20.38 -2.04 -8.43
CA GLY A 273 21.27 -3.07 -7.92
C GLY A 273 21.37 -3.22 -6.39
N THR A 274 20.65 -2.41 -5.60
CA THR A 274 20.51 -2.60 -4.15
C THR A 274 19.93 -3.98 -3.83
N ILE A 275 20.61 -4.80 -3.03
CA ILE A 275 20.09 -6.09 -2.53
C ILE A 275 19.69 -5.96 -1.06
N ILE A 276 18.42 -6.17 -0.75
CA ILE A 276 17.93 -6.24 0.64
C ILE A 276 17.91 -7.72 1.06
N ASN A 277 18.81 -8.09 1.98
CA ASN A 277 18.92 -9.43 2.56
C ASN A 277 18.15 -9.49 3.89
N TYR A 278 16.96 -10.09 3.88
CA TYR A 278 16.12 -10.26 5.07
C TYR A 278 16.53 -11.51 5.86
N THR A 279 17.02 -11.32 7.09
CA THR A 279 17.63 -12.36 7.92
C THR A 279 16.90 -12.59 9.24
N ASN A 280 15.59 -12.32 9.31
CA ASN A 280 14.77 -12.48 10.51
C ASN A 280 14.96 -13.87 11.14
N SER A 281 15.69 -13.88 12.25
CA SER A 281 16.11 -15.07 13.01
C SER A 281 15.08 -15.48 14.07
N THR A 282 14.08 -14.64 14.31
CA THR A 282 13.04 -14.85 15.30
C THR A 282 11.94 -15.75 14.75
N SER A 283 11.20 -16.44 15.63
CA SER A 283 10.02 -17.22 15.22
C SER A 283 8.78 -16.34 14.95
N THR A 284 8.97 -15.07 14.56
CA THR A 284 7.87 -14.15 14.26
C THR A 284 7.47 -14.25 12.79
N ASN A 285 6.19 -14.48 12.56
CA ASN A 285 5.62 -14.61 11.22
C ASN A 285 5.28 -13.20 10.70
N SER A 286 6.32 -12.42 10.39
CA SER A 286 6.27 -10.99 10.09
C SER A 286 6.96 -10.68 8.76
N PRO A 287 6.38 -9.81 7.90
CA PRO A 287 6.97 -9.43 6.61
C PRO A 287 8.13 -8.46 6.77
N LEU A 288 8.87 -8.21 5.67
CA LEU A 288 9.85 -7.12 5.63
C LEU A 288 9.13 -5.78 5.45
N PHE A 289 8.31 -5.65 4.40
CA PHE A 289 7.46 -4.48 4.15
C PHE A 289 6.00 -4.82 4.45
N GLN A 290 5.29 -3.92 5.14
CA GLN A 290 3.85 -4.03 5.37
C GLN A 290 3.12 -2.77 4.91
N VAL A 291 2.30 -2.88 3.87
CA VAL A 291 1.47 -1.78 3.35
C VAL A 291 0.11 -1.80 4.05
N GLN A 292 -0.24 -0.69 4.71
CA GLN A 292 -1.49 -0.49 5.46
C GLN A 292 -2.29 0.74 5.00
N ALA A 293 -1.89 1.38 3.89
CA ALA A 293 -2.59 2.51 3.29
C ALA A 293 -2.65 2.37 1.76
N PRO A 294 -3.65 2.98 1.10
CA PRO A 294 -3.88 2.81 -0.32
C PRO A 294 -2.83 3.50 -1.20
N PHE A 295 -2.86 3.26 -2.52
CA PHE A 295 -2.03 3.86 -3.59
C PHE A 295 -0.49 3.73 -3.49
N VAL A 296 0.05 3.29 -2.34
CA VAL A 296 1.48 3.04 -2.08
C VAL A 296 2.14 2.27 -3.22
N THR A 297 3.27 2.78 -3.70
CA THR A 297 4.05 2.21 -4.81
C THR A 297 5.40 1.70 -4.33
N LEU A 298 5.71 0.43 -4.56
CA LEU A 298 7.02 -0.17 -4.27
C LEU A 298 7.60 -0.73 -5.57
N ARG A 299 8.78 -0.22 -5.99
CA ARG A 299 9.43 -0.68 -7.22
C ARG A 299 10.93 -0.88 -7.14
N ASN A 300 11.47 -1.62 -8.10
CA ASN A 300 12.91 -1.93 -8.26
C ASN A 300 13.56 -2.60 -7.02
N LEU A 301 12.77 -3.08 -6.04
CA LEU A 301 13.30 -3.71 -4.83
C LEU A 301 13.81 -5.12 -5.18
N ARG A 302 15.10 -5.38 -4.93
CA ARG A 302 15.70 -6.72 -5.04
C ARG A 302 15.88 -7.31 -3.65
N ILE A 303 14.96 -8.17 -3.23
CA ILE A 303 14.85 -8.70 -1.86
C ILE A 303 15.20 -10.20 -1.84
N GLY A 304 16.16 -10.61 -1.01
CA GLY A 304 16.48 -12.01 -0.73
C GLY A 304 16.22 -12.37 0.74
N SER A 305 16.11 -13.67 1.07
CA SER A 305 16.08 -14.12 2.46
C SER A 305 16.89 -15.40 2.66
N GLN A 306 17.75 -15.43 3.67
CA GLN A 306 18.39 -16.68 4.09
C GLN A 306 17.56 -17.37 5.17
N ASN A 307 16.67 -18.26 4.73
CA ASN A 307 15.83 -19.17 5.54
C ASN A 307 14.57 -18.55 6.20
N SER A 308 13.97 -17.48 5.67
CA SER A 308 12.74 -16.92 6.26
C SER A 308 11.56 -17.91 6.20
N ILE A 309 11.02 -18.25 7.37
CA ILE A 309 9.84 -19.12 7.55
C ILE A 309 8.51 -18.34 7.62
N ASN A 310 8.47 -17.12 7.06
CA ASN A 310 7.32 -16.22 7.16
C ASN A 310 6.24 -16.51 6.09
N ASN A 311 5.02 -16.79 6.54
CA ASN A 311 3.85 -17.02 5.69
C ASN A 311 3.14 -15.74 5.21
N LEU A 312 3.59 -14.55 5.64
CA LEU A 312 3.13 -13.25 5.08
C LEU A 312 4.04 -12.75 3.94
N GLY A 313 5.22 -13.33 3.79
CA GLY A 313 6.15 -13.07 2.70
C GLY A 313 7.04 -11.84 2.84
N ALA A 314 7.71 -11.44 1.75
CA ALA A 314 8.60 -10.28 1.75
C ALA A 314 7.81 -8.97 1.87
N ILE A 315 6.74 -8.85 1.07
CA ILE A 315 5.83 -7.71 1.07
C ILE A 315 4.42 -8.23 1.39
N LEU A 316 3.82 -7.66 2.44
CA LEU A 316 2.41 -7.85 2.79
C LEU A 316 1.63 -6.56 2.49
N VAL A 317 0.64 -6.65 1.62
CA VAL A 317 -0.38 -5.61 1.43
C VAL A 317 -1.61 -6.03 2.23
N THR A 318 -1.98 -5.26 3.25
CA THR A 318 -3.14 -5.57 4.12
C THR A 318 -4.47 -5.11 3.49
N GLU A 319 -5.61 -5.38 4.16
CA GLU A 319 -6.96 -4.97 3.71
C GLU A 319 -7.13 -3.45 3.50
N ALA A 320 -6.28 -2.63 4.12
CA ALA A 320 -6.27 -1.17 3.92
C ALA A 320 -5.37 -0.72 2.74
N GLY A 321 -4.46 -1.60 2.27
CA GLY A 321 -3.48 -1.32 1.21
C GLY A 321 -4.03 -1.32 -0.22
N ASN A 322 -5.18 -0.70 -0.45
CA ASN A 322 -5.93 -0.80 -1.70
C ASN A 322 -5.29 0.05 -2.83
N ASN A 323 -5.43 -0.34 -4.09
CA ASN A 323 -4.81 0.37 -5.25
C ASN A 323 -3.26 0.40 -5.24
N CYS A 324 -2.59 -0.39 -4.41
CA CYS A 324 -1.13 -0.40 -4.32
C CYS A 324 -0.46 -0.92 -5.61
N ARG A 325 0.81 -0.56 -5.81
CA ARG A 325 1.55 -0.84 -7.05
C ARG A 325 2.89 -1.47 -6.75
N LEU A 326 3.02 -2.77 -7.05
CA LEU A 326 4.28 -3.52 -6.91
C LEU A 326 4.85 -3.75 -8.31
N LEU A 327 5.88 -2.98 -8.67
CA LEU A 327 6.39 -2.87 -10.04
C LEU A 327 7.88 -3.30 -10.12
N ASP A 328 8.25 -4.12 -11.10
CA ASP A 328 9.65 -4.38 -11.46
C ASP A 328 10.54 -4.95 -10.31
N ASN A 329 9.93 -5.50 -9.24
CA ASN A 329 10.67 -6.00 -8.07
C ASN A 329 11.21 -7.42 -8.30
N THR A 330 12.35 -7.76 -7.68
CA THR A 330 12.94 -9.10 -7.70
C THR A 330 12.93 -9.71 -6.30
N ILE A 331 12.23 -10.83 -6.07
CA ILE A 331 12.09 -11.43 -4.72
C ILE A 331 12.54 -12.90 -4.74
N VAL A 332 13.46 -13.26 -3.83
CA VAL A 332 14.19 -14.53 -3.85
C VAL A 332 14.19 -15.21 -2.47
N GLU A 333 13.93 -16.52 -2.43
CA GLU A 333 14.04 -17.38 -1.22
C GLU A 333 13.13 -17.00 -0.02
N PHE A 334 11.90 -16.54 -0.28
CA PHE A 334 10.86 -16.31 0.76
C PHE A 334 9.73 -17.37 0.75
N GLN A 335 9.16 -17.68 1.93
CA GLN A 335 8.10 -18.69 2.10
C GLN A 335 6.77 -18.37 1.41
N ASN A 336 6.43 -17.09 1.28
CA ASN A 336 5.61 -16.54 0.21
C ASN A 336 6.36 -15.31 -0.32
N ALA A 337 6.35 -14.97 -1.61
CA ALA A 337 7.06 -13.75 -2.05
C ALA A 337 6.22 -12.49 -1.78
N LEU A 338 4.99 -12.47 -2.31
CA LEU A 338 4.01 -11.41 -2.13
C LEU A 338 2.73 -11.96 -1.49
N THR A 339 2.19 -11.26 -0.48
CA THR A 339 0.84 -11.54 0.05
C THR A 339 -0.02 -10.29 -0.05
N ILE A 340 -1.18 -10.40 -0.71
CA ILE A 340 -2.12 -9.29 -0.93
C ILE A 340 -3.45 -9.60 -0.25
N GLN A 341 -4.00 -8.61 0.45
CA GLN A 341 -5.26 -8.69 1.19
C GLN A 341 -6.24 -7.54 0.90
N GLY A 342 -5.79 -6.49 0.19
CA GLY A 342 -6.60 -5.36 -0.28
C GLY A 342 -6.89 -5.42 -1.79
N THR A 343 -7.84 -4.61 -2.26
CA THR A 343 -8.34 -4.57 -3.65
C THR A 343 -7.48 -3.71 -4.57
N ASN A 344 -7.72 -3.82 -5.88
CA ASN A 344 -7.15 -2.99 -6.95
C ASN A 344 -5.61 -3.02 -7.05
N ALA A 345 -4.95 -4.02 -6.44
CA ALA A 345 -3.49 -4.13 -6.43
C ALA A 345 -2.94 -4.40 -7.85
N ILE A 346 -1.92 -3.63 -8.26
CA ILE A 346 -1.24 -3.78 -9.55
C ILE A 346 0.12 -4.42 -9.33
N LEU A 347 0.29 -5.65 -9.80
CA LEU A 347 1.51 -6.45 -9.72
C LEU A 347 2.10 -6.58 -11.13
N ARG A 348 3.11 -5.76 -11.46
CA ARG A 348 3.70 -5.73 -12.81
C ARG A 348 5.19 -6.04 -12.84
N ASN A 349 5.62 -6.83 -13.83
CA ASN A 349 7.03 -7.10 -14.15
C ASN A 349 7.88 -7.71 -13.01
N ASN A 350 7.26 -8.23 -11.93
CA ASN A 350 8.01 -8.73 -10.79
C ASN A 350 8.63 -10.10 -11.11
N THR A 351 9.90 -10.29 -10.75
CA THR A 351 10.60 -11.57 -10.85
C THR A 351 10.62 -12.26 -9.49
N ILE A 352 10.03 -13.43 -9.37
CA ILE A 352 9.89 -14.18 -8.13
C ILE A 352 10.56 -15.55 -8.27
N ILE A 353 11.51 -15.84 -7.39
CA ILE A 353 12.28 -17.08 -7.37
C ILE A 353 12.14 -17.75 -6.00
N GLY A 354 11.22 -18.69 -5.90
CA GLY A 354 10.93 -19.41 -4.67
C GLY A 354 11.86 -20.58 -4.37
N SER A 355 11.66 -21.15 -3.18
CA SER A 355 12.02 -22.54 -2.89
C SER A 355 10.76 -23.41 -2.86
N GLN A 356 10.92 -24.72 -3.07
CA GLN A 356 9.88 -25.66 -3.54
C GLN A 356 8.70 -25.95 -2.57
N ILE A 357 8.53 -25.14 -1.52
CA ILE A 357 7.46 -25.24 -0.51
C ILE A 357 6.49 -24.05 -0.54
N ASN A 358 6.78 -23.02 -1.34
CA ASN A 358 6.30 -21.63 -1.12
C ASN A 358 5.17 -21.19 -2.07
N THR A 359 4.49 -20.08 -1.81
CA THR A 359 3.73 -19.36 -2.88
C THR A 359 4.59 -18.29 -3.52
N GLY A 360 4.46 -18.03 -4.82
CA GLY A 360 4.98 -16.80 -5.41
C GLY A 360 4.13 -15.61 -4.96
N ILE A 361 2.98 -15.43 -5.60
CA ILE A 361 1.99 -14.39 -5.29
C ILE A 361 0.76 -15.01 -4.65
N ARG A 362 0.36 -14.49 -3.49
CA ARG A 362 -0.76 -15.00 -2.69
C ARG A 362 -1.85 -13.95 -2.51
N LEU A 363 -3.05 -14.20 -3.00
CA LEU A 363 -4.26 -13.46 -2.59
C LEU A 363 -4.91 -14.13 -1.37
N SER A 364 -5.17 -13.35 -0.31
CA SER A 364 -5.79 -13.84 0.93
C SER A 364 -6.59 -12.73 1.64
N ARG A 365 -7.89 -12.95 1.84
CA ARG A 365 -8.91 -11.90 2.08
C ARG A 365 -9.15 -11.06 0.80
N PRO A 366 -10.22 -10.23 0.70
CA PRO A 366 -10.85 -9.90 -0.59
C PRO A 366 -10.02 -8.94 -1.45
N ALA A 367 -9.06 -9.51 -2.19
CA ALA A 367 -8.18 -8.81 -3.11
C ALA A 367 -8.81 -8.74 -4.52
N ASN A 368 -10.01 -8.15 -4.60
CA ASN A 368 -10.77 -7.99 -5.84
C ASN A 368 -10.09 -7.01 -6.81
N SER A 369 -10.39 -7.13 -8.11
CA SER A 369 -9.91 -6.23 -9.17
C SER A 369 -8.38 -6.07 -9.25
N ALA A 370 -7.63 -7.06 -8.79
CA ALA A 370 -6.17 -7.06 -8.85
C ALA A 370 -5.67 -7.43 -10.27
N ILE A 371 -4.64 -6.72 -10.72
CA ILE A 371 -4.01 -6.88 -12.04
C ILE A 371 -2.63 -7.50 -11.85
N VAL A 372 -2.38 -8.63 -12.50
CA VAL A 372 -1.16 -9.43 -12.39
C VAL A 372 -0.60 -9.61 -13.79
N GLU A 373 0.41 -8.83 -14.14
CA GLU A 373 0.87 -8.67 -15.52
C GLU A 373 2.39 -8.71 -15.70
N GLY A 374 2.89 -9.48 -16.67
CA GLY A 374 4.33 -9.47 -17.02
C GLY A 374 5.26 -10.08 -15.97
N ASN A 375 4.76 -10.75 -14.94
CA ASN A 375 5.58 -11.29 -13.85
C ASN A 375 6.18 -12.64 -14.23
N THR A 376 7.43 -12.91 -13.83
CA THR A 376 8.08 -14.22 -13.95
C THR A 376 8.13 -14.88 -12.58
N ILE A 377 7.50 -16.06 -12.41
CA ILE A 377 7.47 -16.80 -11.14
C ILE A 377 8.03 -18.20 -11.35
N ARG A 378 9.09 -18.56 -10.63
CA ARG A 378 9.75 -19.87 -10.75
C ARG A 378 10.15 -20.50 -9.42
N GLY A 379 10.09 -21.84 -9.34
CA GLY A 379 10.63 -22.63 -8.23
C GLY A 379 9.81 -22.64 -6.92
N ASN A 380 8.69 -21.92 -6.88
CA ASN A 380 7.70 -22.00 -5.81
C ASN A 380 6.90 -23.33 -5.89
N ASN A 381 6.06 -23.58 -4.89
CA ASN A 381 5.07 -24.66 -4.88
C ASN A 381 3.83 -24.21 -5.69
N ASP A 382 3.16 -23.13 -5.30
CA ASP A 382 2.12 -22.50 -6.12
C ASP A 382 2.65 -21.17 -6.67
N GLY A 383 2.51 -20.91 -7.97
CA GLY A 383 3.06 -19.72 -8.64
C GLY A 383 2.31 -18.45 -8.26
N PHE A 384 1.13 -18.28 -8.83
CA PHE A 384 0.12 -17.34 -8.33
C PHE A 384 -1.06 -18.16 -7.78
N GLY A 385 -1.58 -17.77 -6.61
CA GLY A 385 -2.69 -18.49 -6.01
C GLY A 385 -3.60 -17.67 -5.11
N ILE A 386 -4.85 -18.13 -5.04
CA ILE A 386 -5.94 -17.52 -4.31
C ILE A 386 -6.39 -18.48 -3.20
N TRP A 387 -6.52 -17.97 -1.96
CA TRP A 387 -6.91 -18.74 -0.77
C TRP A 387 -8.14 -18.16 -0.04
N ALA A 388 -8.82 -17.19 -0.65
CA ALA A 388 -9.99 -16.52 -0.10
C ALA A 388 -10.85 -15.98 -1.26
N TYR A 389 -11.95 -15.29 -0.94
CA TYR A 389 -12.75 -14.64 -1.97
C TYR A 389 -11.92 -13.67 -2.82
N ALA A 390 -12.12 -13.69 -4.13
CA ALA A 390 -11.62 -12.68 -5.07
C ALA A 390 -12.56 -12.57 -6.29
N ASP A 391 -12.85 -11.35 -6.71
CA ASP A 391 -13.65 -11.01 -7.90
C ASP A 391 -12.80 -10.20 -8.91
N ASP A 392 -13.24 -10.15 -10.18
CA ASP A 392 -12.73 -9.23 -11.21
C ASP A 392 -11.21 -9.26 -11.49
N LEU A 393 -10.56 -10.42 -11.36
CA LEU A 393 -9.10 -10.51 -11.51
C LEU A 393 -8.65 -10.44 -12.98
N THR A 394 -7.48 -9.82 -13.23
CA THR A 394 -6.81 -9.87 -14.54
C THR A 394 -5.39 -10.45 -14.40
N ILE A 395 -5.13 -11.59 -15.03
CA ILE A 395 -3.85 -12.32 -14.97
C ILE A 395 -3.36 -12.53 -16.40
N ARG A 396 -2.39 -11.74 -16.86
CA ARG A 396 -1.92 -11.80 -18.26
C ARG A 396 -0.42 -11.63 -18.49
N ASN A 397 0.09 -12.18 -19.60
CA ASN A 397 1.50 -12.04 -20.00
C ASN A 397 2.53 -12.48 -18.93
N ASN A 398 2.15 -13.32 -17.97
CA ASN A 398 3.06 -13.84 -16.94
C ASN A 398 3.76 -15.12 -17.41
N GLU A 399 4.96 -15.39 -16.89
CA GLU A 399 5.70 -16.64 -17.08
C GLU A 399 5.76 -17.45 -15.77
N LEU A 400 5.27 -18.68 -15.79
CA LEU A 400 5.03 -19.52 -14.60
C LEU A 400 5.64 -20.91 -14.81
N ALA A 401 6.82 -21.16 -14.21
CA ALA A 401 7.58 -22.38 -14.50
C ALA A 401 8.31 -23.05 -13.32
N PHE A 402 8.46 -24.37 -13.39
CA PHE A 402 9.06 -25.21 -12.34
C PHE A 402 8.31 -25.16 -11.00
N LEU A 403 6.98 -25.18 -11.06
CA LEU A 403 6.06 -25.08 -9.92
C LEU A 403 5.29 -26.40 -9.70
N ARG A 404 4.63 -26.59 -8.55
CA ARG A 404 3.58 -27.60 -8.42
C ARG A 404 2.30 -27.15 -9.13
N THR A 405 1.88 -25.91 -8.95
CA THR A 405 0.68 -25.38 -9.62
C THR A 405 0.99 -23.98 -10.15
N GLY A 406 0.86 -23.76 -11.46
CA GLY A 406 1.07 -22.45 -12.09
C GLY A 406 0.11 -21.39 -11.56
N LEU A 407 -1.18 -21.59 -11.82
CA LEU A 407 -2.28 -20.75 -11.35
C LEU A 407 -3.26 -21.55 -10.47
N ARG A 408 -3.54 -21.04 -9.27
CA ARG A 408 -4.47 -21.63 -8.30
C ARG A 408 -5.66 -20.70 -8.04
N PHE A 409 -6.87 -21.18 -8.33
CA PHE A 409 -8.13 -20.50 -8.05
C PHE A 409 -8.92 -21.21 -6.93
N THR A 410 -9.47 -20.46 -5.99
CA THR A 410 -10.29 -20.99 -4.87
C THR A 410 -11.17 -19.86 -4.36
N ASN A 411 -12.49 -20.06 -4.26
CA ASN A 411 -13.48 -18.99 -3.99
C ASN A 411 -13.36 -17.80 -4.97
N THR A 412 -12.99 -18.05 -6.23
CA THR A 412 -12.78 -16.98 -7.22
C THR A 412 -14.01 -16.80 -8.09
N ASN A 413 -14.51 -15.58 -8.22
CA ASN A 413 -15.72 -15.26 -8.98
C ASN A 413 -15.38 -14.21 -10.05
N GLY A 414 -14.93 -14.62 -11.23
CA GLY A 414 -14.48 -13.69 -12.28
C GLY A 414 -12.96 -13.52 -12.27
N ALA A 415 -12.31 -14.13 -13.25
CA ALA A 415 -10.88 -13.95 -13.48
C ALA A 415 -10.55 -14.13 -14.97
N LEU A 416 -9.99 -13.10 -15.62
CA LEU A 416 -9.39 -13.21 -16.94
C LEU A 416 -7.98 -13.80 -16.81
N VAL A 417 -7.74 -14.92 -17.48
CA VAL A 417 -6.46 -15.61 -17.56
C VAL A 417 -6.05 -15.67 -19.04
N ALA A 418 -5.22 -14.73 -19.48
CA ALA A 418 -4.91 -14.53 -20.90
C ALA A 418 -3.41 -14.44 -21.19
N GLU A 419 -2.95 -14.98 -22.32
CA GLU A 419 -1.61 -14.69 -22.87
C GLU A 419 -0.43 -15.06 -21.93
N ASN A 420 -0.64 -15.93 -20.93
CA ASN A 420 0.42 -16.39 -20.02
C ASN A 420 1.18 -17.60 -20.59
N SER A 421 2.46 -17.73 -20.23
CA SER A 421 3.30 -18.92 -20.49
C SER A 421 3.38 -19.77 -19.21
N ILE A 422 2.90 -21.01 -19.24
CA ILE A 422 2.74 -21.87 -18.06
C ILE A 422 3.29 -23.27 -18.36
N HIS A 423 4.53 -23.54 -17.95
CA HIS A 423 5.27 -24.74 -18.36
C HIS A 423 6.16 -25.36 -17.28
N ASP A 424 6.57 -26.62 -17.47
CA ASP A 424 7.42 -27.36 -16.53
C ASP A 424 6.84 -27.49 -15.09
N ASN A 425 5.51 -27.40 -14.92
CA ASN A 425 4.82 -27.50 -13.63
C ASN A 425 4.17 -28.88 -13.39
N GLU A 426 3.58 -29.16 -12.21
CA GLU A 426 2.67 -30.33 -12.09
C GLU A 426 1.29 -30.06 -12.71
N ASP A 427 0.52 -29.12 -12.16
CA ASP A 427 -0.69 -28.55 -12.76
C ASP A 427 -0.33 -27.19 -13.42
N ALA A 428 -0.86 -26.88 -14.61
CA ALA A 428 -0.72 -25.53 -15.16
C ALA A 428 -1.75 -24.59 -14.51
N ILE A 429 -3.03 -24.96 -14.57
CA ILE A 429 -4.15 -24.19 -13.99
C ILE A 429 -5.00 -25.15 -13.15
N ARG A 430 -5.34 -24.77 -11.92
CA ARG A 430 -6.26 -25.54 -11.07
C ARG A 430 -7.30 -24.65 -10.39
N VAL A 431 -8.57 -25.05 -10.54
CA VAL A 431 -9.74 -24.38 -9.96
C VAL A 431 -10.39 -25.30 -8.94
N PHE A 432 -10.44 -24.87 -7.68
CA PHE A 432 -10.89 -25.69 -6.55
C PHE A 432 -12.36 -25.43 -6.17
N GLU A 433 -13.06 -26.46 -5.69
CA GLU A 433 -14.33 -26.31 -4.95
C GLU A 433 -13.99 -25.80 -3.54
N GLY A 434 -14.42 -24.58 -3.21
CA GLY A 434 -14.04 -23.90 -1.98
C GLY A 434 -15.13 -23.92 -0.90
N SER A 435 -15.15 -22.87 -0.05
CA SER A 435 -16.34 -22.57 0.77
C SER A 435 -17.46 -21.93 -0.06
N GLU A 436 -17.07 -21.35 -1.20
CA GLU A 436 -17.93 -20.81 -2.25
C GLU A 436 -17.46 -21.41 -3.59
N VAL A 437 -18.35 -21.43 -4.59
CA VAL A 437 -18.00 -22.00 -5.91
C VAL A 437 -17.03 -21.06 -6.61
N SER A 438 -15.98 -21.62 -7.21
CA SER A 438 -15.08 -20.86 -8.08
C SER A 438 -15.66 -20.87 -9.50
N ASP A 439 -16.13 -19.72 -10.00
CA ASP A 439 -16.84 -19.55 -11.27
C ASP A 439 -16.31 -18.34 -12.05
N ARG A 440 -16.65 -18.26 -13.34
CA ARG A 440 -16.25 -17.20 -14.27
C ARG A 440 -14.71 -17.04 -14.41
N VAL A 441 -13.95 -18.12 -14.26
CA VAL A 441 -12.51 -18.13 -14.56
C VAL A 441 -12.36 -18.37 -16.06
N TYR A 442 -12.16 -17.27 -16.80
CA TYR A 442 -12.07 -17.23 -18.26
C TYR A 442 -10.62 -17.42 -18.70
N ILE A 443 -10.34 -18.56 -19.31
CA ILE A 443 -9.01 -19.01 -19.75
C ILE A 443 -8.95 -18.90 -21.28
N THR A 444 -8.04 -18.09 -21.81
CA THR A 444 -7.87 -17.92 -23.27
C THR A 444 -6.41 -17.63 -23.65
N ARG A 445 -5.97 -18.03 -24.85
CA ARG A 445 -4.63 -17.74 -25.42
C ARG A 445 -3.38 -18.06 -24.56
N ASN A 446 -3.47 -18.91 -23.54
CA ASN A 446 -2.30 -19.24 -22.70
C ASN A 446 -1.47 -20.37 -23.32
N ALA A 447 -0.15 -20.19 -23.37
CA ALA A 447 0.79 -21.22 -23.81
C ALA A 447 1.08 -22.20 -22.66
N MET A 448 0.60 -23.44 -22.77
CA MET A 448 0.74 -24.48 -21.75
C MET A 448 1.45 -25.71 -22.33
N PHE A 449 2.64 -26.06 -21.82
CA PHE A 449 3.46 -27.18 -22.31
C PHE A 449 4.38 -27.76 -21.22
N CYS A 450 4.92 -28.97 -21.38
CA CYS A 450 5.80 -29.64 -20.40
C CYS A 450 5.22 -29.85 -18.97
N ASN A 451 3.95 -29.53 -18.70
CA ASN A 451 3.34 -29.75 -17.37
C ASN A 451 3.03 -31.25 -17.15
N ILE A 452 3.36 -31.83 -15.99
CA ILE A 452 3.50 -33.29 -15.88
C ILE A 452 2.20 -34.06 -15.54
N ARG A 453 1.09 -33.40 -15.21
CA ARG A 453 -0.20 -34.08 -14.95
C ARG A 453 -1.13 -34.12 -16.16
N GLU A 454 -1.83 -35.25 -16.31
CA GLU A 454 -2.76 -35.56 -17.43
C GLU A 454 -3.82 -34.47 -17.67
N THR A 455 -4.26 -33.76 -16.63
CA THR A 455 -5.20 -32.63 -16.71
C THR A 455 -4.47 -31.31 -16.46
N VAL A 456 -4.00 -30.70 -17.55
CA VAL A 456 -3.24 -29.44 -17.56
C VAL A 456 -4.07 -28.27 -16.99
N ILE A 457 -5.34 -28.18 -17.41
CA ILE A 457 -6.39 -27.39 -16.77
C ILE A 457 -7.22 -28.36 -15.92
N ASN A 458 -7.24 -28.14 -14.61
CA ASN A 458 -7.79 -29.05 -13.61
C ASN A 458 -8.96 -28.37 -12.88
N LEU A 459 -10.20 -28.67 -13.30
CA LEU A 459 -11.43 -28.10 -12.73
C LEU A 459 -12.05 -29.10 -11.76
N GLU A 460 -12.19 -28.72 -10.49
CA GLU A 460 -12.87 -29.55 -9.49
C GLU A 460 -14.40 -29.52 -9.69
N PRO A 461 -15.14 -30.59 -9.32
CA PRO A 461 -16.57 -30.71 -9.63
C PRO A 461 -17.40 -29.51 -9.15
N GLY A 462 -18.20 -28.95 -10.05
CA GLY A 462 -19.06 -27.79 -9.76
C GLY A 462 -18.42 -26.44 -10.03
N THR A 463 -17.10 -26.34 -10.20
CA THR A 463 -16.42 -25.09 -10.60
C THR A 463 -16.65 -24.75 -12.08
N ASN A 464 -16.51 -23.46 -12.43
CA ASN A 464 -16.75 -22.91 -13.77
C ASN A 464 -18.08 -23.41 -14.37
N ALA A 465 -19.16 -23.32 -13.59
CA ALA A 465 -20.50 -23.80 -13.90
C ALA A 465 -20.60 -25.29 -14.34
N GLY A 466 -19.53 -26.09 -14.20
CA GLY A 466 -19.42 -27.43 -14.75
C GLY A 466 -19.33 -27.47 -16.29
N ILE A 467 -18.86 -26.41 -16.94
CA ILE A 467 -18.69 -26.32 -18.40
C ILE A 467 -17.89 -27.50 -18.95
N GLN A 468 -18.43 -28.15 -20.00
CA GLN A 468 -17.84 -29.36 -20.57
C GLN A 468 -16.82 -29.02 -21.68
N PRO A 469 -15.70 -29.76 -21.80
CA PRO A 469 -14.77 -29.61 -22.91
C PRO A 469 -15.44 -29.83 -24.29
N PRO A 470 -15.00 -29.13 -25.34
CA PRO A 470 -15.48 -29.35 -26.69
C PRO A 470 -15.03 -30.72 -27.20
N VAL A 471 -15.80 -31.30 -28.12
CA VAL A 471 -15.48 -32.57 -28.77
C VAL A 471 -14.96 -32.30 -30.17
N ILE A 472 -13.67 -32.54 -30.40
CA ILE A 472 -13.12 -32.61 -31.76
C ILE A 472 -13.71 -33.85 -32.44
N THR A 473 -14.33 -33.68 -33.60
CA THR A 473 -15.01 -34.75 -34.36
C THR A 473 -14.33 -35.08 -35.68
N ASP A 474 -13.62 -34.13 -36.30
CA ASP A 474 -12.89 -34.33 -37.55
C ASP A 474 -11.64 -33.44 -37.61
N ILE A 475 -10.60 -33.88 -38.31
CA ILE A 475 -9.32 -33.16 -38.44
C ILE A 475 -8.60 -33.56 -39.73
N THR A 476 -8.06 -32.56 -40.44
CA THR A 476 -7.23 -32.73 -41.64
C THR A 476 -6.03 -31.79 -41.60
N ALA A 477 -5.15 -31.87 -42.60
CA ALA A 477 -4.05 -30.91 -42.74
C ALA A 477 -4.50 -29.43 -42.75
N GLY A 478 -5.73 -29.14 -43.22
CA GLY A 478 -6.21 -27.77 -43.45
C GLY A 478 -7.34 -27.29 -42.55
N TYR A 479 -7.94 -28.15 -41.72
CA TYR A 479 -9.01 -27.75 -40.80
C TYR A 479 -9.17 -28.69 -39.60
N VAL A 480 -9.78 -28.19 -38.54
CA VAL A 480 -10.34 -28.97 -37.42
C VAL A 480 -11.82 -28.62 -37.23
N ALA A 481 -12.63 -29.62 -36.87
CA ALA A 481 -14.06 -29.47 -36.65
C ALA A 481 -14.53 -30.23 -35.41
N GLY A 482 -15.60 -29.76 -34.78
CA GLY A 482 -16.12 -30.37 -33.56
C GLY A 482 -17.55 -29.99 -33.20
N THR A 483 -17.97 -30.44 -32.02
CA THR A 483 -19.23 -30.05 -31.39
C THR A 483 -19.02 -29.54 -29.95
N ALA A 484 -19.93 -28.68 -29.50
CA ALA A 484 -19.93 -28.03 -28.19
C ALA A 484 -21.35 -27.50 -27.88
N VAL A 485 -21.53 -26.67 -26.84
CA VAL A 485 -22.84 -26.06 -26.55
C VAL A 485 -23.02 -24.82 -27.46
N PRO A 486 -24.17 -24.65 -28.14
CA PRO A 486 -24.43 -23.49 -29.01
C PRO A 486 -24.15 -22.14 -28.34
N GLY A 487 -23.43 -21.25 -29.04
CA GLY A 487 -23.09 -19.92 -28.53
C GLY A 487 -21.92 -19.86 -27.53
N GLN A 488 -21.16 -20.95 -27.37
CA GLN A 488 -19.82 -20.91 -26.76
C GLN A 488 -18.77 -20.40 -27.75
N LEU A 489 -17.64 -19.94 -27.22
CA LEU A 489 -16.41 -19.65 -27.97
C LEU A 489 -15.42 -20.80 -27.77
N ILE A 490 -14.79 -21.28 -28.86
CA ILE A 490 -13.79 -22.35 -28.83
C ILE A 490 -12.41 -21.80 -29.14
N ASP A 491 -11.47 -21.90 -28.20
CA ASP A 491 -10.04 -21.65 -28.46
C ASP A 491 -9.36 -22.96 -28.87
N VAL A 492 -8.60 -22.94 -29.97
CA VAL A 492 -7.87 -24.10 -30.51
C VAL A 492 -6.36 -23.94 -30.30
N TYR A 493 -5.68 -25.02 -29.92
CA TYR A 493 -4.25 -25.03 -29.63
C TYR A 493 -3.54 -26.21 -30.30
N LEU A 494 -2.30 -25.98 -30.75
CA LEU A 494 -1.34 -27.05 -31.06
C LEU A 494 -0.64 -27.49 -29.77
N ALA A 495 -0.57 -28.81 -29.59
CA ALA A 495 -0.22 -29.46 -28.33
C ALA A 495 1.22 -29.99 -28.28
N ASP A 496 1.98 -29.86 -29.37
CA ASP A 496 3.26 -30.55 -29.51
C ASP A 496 4.45 -29.73 -28.99
N ASP A 497 5.34 -30.42 -28.29
CA ASP A 497 6.69 -29.99 -27.99
C ASP A 497 7.58 -31.24 -27.92
N PRO A 498 8.39 -31.52 -28.96
CA PRO A 498 9.22 -32.71 -29.00
C PRO A 498 10.35 -32.72 -27.95
N ALA A 499 10.57 -31.62 -27.21
CA ALA A 499 11.46 -31.61 -26.05
C ALA A 499 10.79 -32.16 -24.77
N CYS A 500 9.45 -32.11 -24.67
CA CYS A 500 8.68 -32.50 -23.49
C CYS A 500 8.44 -34.02 -23.42
N ALA A 501 9.50 -34.78 -23.12
CA ALA A 501 9.44 -36.23 -22.94
C ALA A 501 8.35 -36.64 -21.90
N ASP A 502 7.57 -37.66 -22.23
CA ASP A 502 6.45 -38.21 -21.44
C ASP A 502 5.31 -37.23 -21.08
N ALA A 503 5.32 -36.00 -21.59
CA ALA A 503 4.27 -35.03 -21.29
C ALA A 503 2.90 -35.41 -21.92
N PRO A 504 1.78 -35.21 -21.19
CA PRO A 504 0.45 -35.31 -21.77
C PRO A 504 0.23 -34.20 -22.80
N CYS A 505 -0.83 -34.34 -23.61
CA CYS A 505 -1.20 -33.40 -24.67
C CYS A 505 -1.76 -32.09 -24.10
N GLN A 506 -1.17 -30.95 -24.46
CA GLN A 506 -1.40 -29.63 -23.82
C GLN A 506 -1.77 -28.57 -24.89
N GLY A 507 -1.62 -27.29 -24.61
CA GLY A 507 -1.86 -26.22 -25.60
C GLY A 507 -0.67 -25.28 -25.69
N LYS A 508 0.44 -25.71 -26.32
CA LYS A 508 1.67 -24.91 -26.39
C LYS A 508 1.48 -23.65 -27.22
N VAL A 509 0.82 -23.78 -28.37
CA VAL A 509 0.61 -22.69 -29.32
C VAL A 509 -0.89 -22.49 -29.51
N TYR A 510 -1.42 -21.36 -29.01
CA TYR A 510 -2.75 -20.91 -29.38
C TYR A 510 -2.79 -20.60 -30.89
N VAL A 511 -3.82 -21.11 -31.57
CA VAL A 511 -4.00 -20.94 -33.02
C VAL A 511 -4.96 -19.78 -33.29
N SER A 512 -6.21 -19.91 -32.83
CA SER A 512 -7.27 -18.93 -33.01
C SER A 512 -8.47 -19.30 -32.10
N SER A 513 -9.52 -18.49 -32.15
CA SER A 513 -10.84 -18.78 -31.57
C SER A 513 -11.91 -18.91 -32.67
N THR A 514 -12.98 -19.68 -32.43
CA THR A 514 -14.13 -19.83 -33.35
C THR A 514 -15.45 -20.02 -32.58
N ASP A 515 -16.55 -19.46 -33.07
CA ASP A 515 -17.87 -19.54 -32.43
C ASP A 515 -18.57 -20.89 -32.67
N VAL A 516 -19.33 -21.37 -31.68
CA VAL A 516 -20.21 -22.55 -31.84
C VAL A 516 -21.57 -22.13 -32.40
N ASP A 517 -21.96 -22.74 -33.52
CA ASP A 517 -23.21 -22.45 -34.23
C ASP A 517 -24.48 -22.84 -33.45
N GLY A 518 -25.64 -22.43 -33.97
CA GLY A 518 -26.95 -22.68 -33.37
C GLY A 518 -27.40 -24.15 -33.35
N ASP A 519 -26.73 -25.04 -34.09
CA ASP A 519 -26.95 -26.49 -34.11
C ASP A 519 -25.92 -27.25 -33.23
N GLY A 520 -24.90 -26.55 -32.69
CA GLY A 520 -23.90 -27.07 -31.75
C GLY A 520 -22.57 -27.48 -32.39
N ASN A 521 -22.31 -27.08 -33.64
CA ASN A 521 -21.06 -27.38 -34.37
C ASN A 521 -20.09 -26.20 -34.33
N TRP A 522 -18.80 -26.48 -34.43
CA TRP A 522 -17.76 -25.47 -34.63
C TRP A 522 -16.72 -25.96 -35.64
N TYR A 523 -16.04 -25.02 -36.30
CA TYR A 523 -15.15 -25.28 -37.42
C TYR A 523 -14.04 -24.21 -37.47
N MET A 524 -12.83 -24.62 -37.84
CA MET A 524 -11.68 -23.75 -38.03
C MET A 524 -10.81 -24.28 -39.17
N ASP A 525 -10.67 -23.47 -40.22
CA ASP A 525 -9.84 -23.70 -41.41
C ASP A 525 -8.50 -22.95 -41.35
N ASP A 526 -7.82 -22.84 -42.49
CA ASP A 526 -6.48 -22.25 -42.68
C ASP A 526 -5.37 -22.82 -41.76
N LEU A 527 -5.54 -24.07 -41.33
CA LEU A 527 -4.46 -24.85 -40.70
C LEU A 527 -3.44 -25.33 -41.73
N ASN A 528 -2.26 -25.72 -41.25
CA ASN A 528 -1.20 -26.35 -42.07
C ASN A 528 -0.48 -27.43 -41.26
N LEU A 529 -1.16 -28.54 -40.98
CA LEU A 529 -0.63 -29.67 -40.19
C LEU A 529 0.11 -30.67 -41.09
N SER A 530 1.36 -30.97 -40.74
CA SER A 530 2.28 -31.82 -41.50
C SER A 530 2.09 -33.34 -41.29
N GLY A 531 1.50 -33.77 -40.17
CA GLY A 531 1.13 -35.17 -39.92
C GLY A 531 1.59 -35.77 -38.59
N LEU A 532 2.18 -34.97 -37.70
CA LEU A 532 2.59 -35.37 -36.34
C LEU A 532 1.92 -34.53 -35.25
N GLU A 533 1.36 -33.38 -35.62
CA GLU A 533 0.75 -32.40 -34.73
C GLU A 533 -0.46 -32.97 -34.00
N ARG A 534 -0.60 -32.52 -32.78
CA ARG A 534 -1.73 -32.81 -31.90
C ARG A 534 -2.49 -31.53 -31.63
N VAL A 535 -3.81 -31.63 -31.61
CA VAL A 535 -4.74 -30.53 -31.40
C VAL A 535 -5.58 -30.80 -30.16
N VAL A 536 -5.77 -29.75 -29.37
CA VAL A 536 -6.76 -29.67 -28.29
C VAL A 536 -7.53 -28.36 -28.40
N ALA A 537 -8.69 -28.30 -27.76
CA ALA A 537 -9.47 -27.08 -27.66
C ALA A 537 -10.10 -26.92 -26.27
N ILE A 538 -10.42 -25.69 -25.88
CA ILE A 538 -11.26 -25.38 -24.72
C ILE A 538 -12.51 -24.63 -25.19
N ALA A 539 -13.61 -24.82 -24.48
CA ALA A 539 -14.85 -24.07 -24.69
C ALA A 539 -14.99 -23.03 -23.58
N SER A 540 -15.50 -21.85 -23.91
CA SER A 540 -15.86 -20.81 -22.96
C SER A 540 -17.29 -20.34 -23.20
N ASP A 541 -18.02 -20.03 -22.14
CA ASP A 541 -19.39 -19.46 -22.23
C ASP A 541 -19.43 -17.93 -22.08
N LEU A 542 -20.61 -17.36 -22.31
CA LEU A 542 -20.85 -15.92 -22.26
C LEU A 542 -20.79 -15.32 -20.83
N ASP A 543 -20.81 -16.15 -19.79
CA ASP A 543 -20.67 -15.73 -18.40
C ASP A 543 -19.19 -15.74 -17.94
N GLY A 544 -18.27 -16.24 -18.79
CA GLY A 544 -16.83 -16.26 -18.57
C GLY A 544 -16.30 -17.56 -17.96
N ASN A 545 -17.06 -18.66 -17.98
CA ASN A 545 -16.54 -19.96 -17.55
C ASN A 545 -15.78 -20.61 -18.71
N SER A 546 -14.56 -21.12 -18.47
CA SER A 546 -13.80 -21.92 -19.44
C SER A 546 -13.63 -23.38 -19.00
N SER A 547 -13.61 -24.30 -19.97
CA SER A 547 -13.45 -25.74 -19.75
C SER A 547 -12.01 -26.17 -19.56
N ALA A 548 -11.83 -27.41 -19.08
CA ALA A 548 -10.60 -28.16 -19.33
C ALA A 548 -10.42 -28.45 -20.83
N PHE A 549 -9.22 -28.87 -21.24
CA PHE A 549 -8.95 -29.28 -22.62
C PHE A 549 -9.83 -30.44 -23.07
N SER A 550 -10.16 -30.43 -24.37
CA SER A 550 -10.72 -31.57 -25.09
C SER A 550 -9.80 -32.80 -24.99
N PRO A 551 -10.31 -34.02 -25.24
CA PRO A 551 -9.46 -35.14 -25.60
C PRO A 551 -8.52 -34.76 -26.74
N CYS A 552 -7.26 -35.18 -26.61
CA CYS A 552 -6.22 -34.95 -27.62
C CYS A 552 -6.56 -35.63 -28.95
N TYR A 553 -6.49 -34.90 -30.05
CA TYR A 553 -6.59 -35.47 -31.40
C TYR A 553 -5.27 -35.28 -32.15
N GLN A 554 -4.66 -36.37 -32.60
CA GLN A 554 -3.51 -36.29 -33.51
C GLN A 554 -4.00 -36.27 -34.95
N TYR A 555 -3.52 -35.34 -35.77
CA TYR A 555 -3.71 -35.45 -37.21
C TYR A 555 -2.77 -36.54 -37.73
N VAL A 556 -3.33 -37.69 -38.10
CA VAL A 556 -2.58 -38.80 -38.71
C VAL A 556 -2.67 -38.66 -40.22
N ARG A 557 -1.54 -38.38 -40.87
CA ARG A 557 -1.43 -38.36 -42.33
C ARG A 557 -1.89 -39.72 -42.90
N PRO A 558 -2.84 -39.77 -43.86
CA PRO A 558 -3.22 -41.03 -44.49
C PRO A 558 -2.04 -41.66 -45.24
N CYS A 559 -1.74 -42.92 -44.95
CA CYS A 559 -0.67 -43.65 -45.63
C CYS A 559 -0.95 -43.79 -47.15
N PRO A 560 0.06 -43.62 -48.03
CA PRO A 560 -0.12 -43.81 -49.46
C PRO A 560 -0.33 -45.29 -49.81
N GLU A 561 -1.31 -45.59 -50.67
CA GLU A 561 -1.48 -46.93 -51.25
C GLU A 561 -0.39 -47.18 -52.32
N ALA A 562 0.82 -47.53 -51.85
CA ALA A 562 2.02 -47.71 -52.67
C ALA A 562 2.60 -49.12 -52.56
N THR A 563 2.90 -49.73 -53.71
CA THR A 563 3.58 -51.04 -53.81
C THR A 563 5.02 -50.87 -54.29
N LEU A 564 5.98 -51.12 -53.41
CA LEU A 564 7.40 -51.14 -53.76
C LEU A 564 7.80 -52.49 -54.37
N SER A 565 8.32 -52.41 -55.59
CA SER A 565 8.98 -53.51 -56.30
C SER A 565 10.49 -53.27 -56.38
N TRP A 566 11.25 -54.28 -56.82
CA TRP A 566 12.70 -54.14 -56.91
C TRP A 566 13.28 -55.04 -58.01
N THR A 567 14.34 -54.58 -58.68
CA THR A 567 15.02 -55.34 -59.74
C THR A 567 16.55 -55.14 -59.70
N PRO A 568 17.36 -56.19 -59.94
CA PRO A 568 18.79 -56.03 -60.17
C PRO A 568 19.13 -55.80 -61.64
N ASP A 569 20.25 -55.11 -61.89
CA ASP A 569 20.80 -54.90 -63.23
C ASP A 569 21.23 -56.21 -63.93
N ARG A 570 21.65 -57.21 -63.15
CA ARG A 570 22.10 -58.53 -63.61
C ARG A 570 21.93 -59.61 -62.55
N THR A 571 21.97 -60.87 -62.97
CA THR A 571 21.91 -62.06 -62.07
C THR A 571 23.13 -62.98 -62.18
N GLU A 572 24.06 -62.72 -63.10
CA GLU A 572 25.34 -63.40 -63.21
C GLU A 572 26.48 -62.37 -63.21
N VAL A 573 27.56 -62.66 -62.46
CA VAL A 573 28.60 -61.67 -62.14
C VAL A 573 29.97 -62.35 -61.96
N CYS A 574 31.08 -61.63 -62.16
CA CYS A 574 32.43 -62.18 -61.91
C CYS A 574 32.77 -62.17 -60.41
N GLN A 575 33.63 -63.09 -59.96
CA GLN A 575 34.01 -63.19 -58.55
C GLN A 575 34.70 -61.91 -58.05
N GLY A 576 34.03 -61.18 -57.16
CA GLY A 576 34.49 -59.90 -56.60
C GLY A 576 33.69 -58.68 -57.05
N ASN A 577 32.84 -58.79 -58.08
CA ASN A 577 32.06 -57.66 -58.60
C ASN A 577 30.68 -57.54 -57.92
N SER A 578 30.22 -56.31 -57.73
CA SER A 578 28.92 -55.94 -57.15
C SER A 578 27.76 -56.09 -58.15
N ILE A 579 26.52 -55.92 -57.66
CA ILE A 579 25.28 -55.82 -58.45
C ILE A 579 24.48 -54.60 -57.97
N ILE A 580 23.79 -53.94 -58.88
CA ILE A 580 22.98 -52.75 -58.58
C ILE A 580 21.51 -53.17 -58.54
N PHE A 581 20.80 -52.76 -57.50
CA PHE A 581 19.35 -52.88 -57.37
C PHE A 581 18.72 -51.49 -57.44
N VAL A 582 17.50 -51.40 -57.97
CA VAL A 582 16.63 -50.22 -57.82
C VAL A 582 15.34 -50.68 -57.16
N LEU A 583 14.81 -49.89 -56.21
CA LEU A 583 13.44 -50.03 -55.73
C LEU A 583 12.57 -49.03 -56.50
N GLU A 584 11.52 -49.55 -57.13
CA GLU A 584 10.55 -48.78 -57.92
C GLU A 584 9.18 -48.88 -57.24
N SER A 585 8.58 -47.73 -56.93
CA SER A 585 7.19 -47.63 -56.47
C SER A 585 6.23 -47.62 -57.68
N ASP A 586 5.02 -48.15 -57.52
CA ASP A 586 3.95 -48.04 -58.53
C ASP A 586 3.22 -46.68 -58.52
N VAL A 587 3.41 -45.88 -57.47
CA VAL A 587 2.97 -44.48 -57.34
C VAL A 587 4.11 -43.57 -56.91
N GLU A 588 4.04 -42.29 -57.27
CA GLU A 588 4.99 -41.27 -56.82
C GLU A 588 4.86 -41.03 -55.31
N LEU A 589 5.97 -41.08 -54.57
CA LEU A 589 6.04 -40.85 -53.13
C LEU A 589 6.70 -39.49 -52.88
N ASP A 590 6.10 -38.67 -52.02
CA ASP A 590 6.59 -37.33 -51.66
C ASP A 590 7.53 -37.32 -50.44
N THR A 591 8.00 -38.49 -50.04
CA THR A 591 8.85 -38.74 -48.87
C THR A 591 9.96 -39.74 -49.19
N THR A 592 11.04 -39.69 -48.41
CA THR A 592 12.01 -40.78 -48.34
C THR A 592 11.41 -41.98 -47.61
N ILE A 593 11.97 -43.16 -47.85
CA ILE A 593 11.54 -44.42 -47.21
C ILE A 593 12.68 -45.07 -46.43
N ASN A 594 12.35 -45.70 -45.31
CA ASN A 594 13.22 -46.62 -44.59
C ASN A 594 12.83 -48.04 -44.99
N PHE A 595 13.78 -48.93 -45.25
CA PHE A 595 13.43 -50.31 -45.63
C PHE A 595 14.47 -51.34 -45.20
N THR A 596 14.04 -52.60 -45.10
CA THR A 596 14.93 -53.72 -44.82
C THR A 596 14.92 -54.74 -45.96
N TYR A 597 16.11 -55.24 -46.31
CA TYR A 597 16.27 -56.36 -47.24
C TYR A 597 17.10 -57.48 -46.61
N ARG A 598 17.05 -58.67 -47.21
CA ARG A 598 17.69 -59.88 -46.70
C ARG A 598 18.53 -60.54 -47.78
N PHE A 599 19.83 -60.68 -47.54
CA PHE A 599 20.74 -61.49 -48.36
C PHE A 599 21.04 -62.82 -47.66
N ASN A 600 20.61 -63.93 -48.26
CA ASN A 600 20.58 -65.27 -47.67
C ASN A 600 19.91 -65.31 -46.28
N THR A 601 20.70 -65.19 -45.21
CA THR A 601 20.28 -65.22 -43.81
C THR A 601 20.42 -63.89 -43.09
N GLU A 602 21.19 -62.95 -43.65
CA GLU A 602 21.51 -61.66 -43.03
C GLU A 602 20.50 -60.59 -43.48
N VAL A 603 20.15 -59.68 -42.58
CA VAL A 603 19.21 -58.58 -42.82
C VAL A 603 19.96 -57.26 -42.73
N PHE A 604 19.67 -56.36 -43.66
CA PHE A 604 20.30 -55.06 -43.82
C PHE A 604 19.19 -54.00 -43.84
N SER A 605 19.40 -52.90 -43.13
CA SER A 605 18.53 -51.72 -43.16
C SER A 605 19.11 -50.66 -44.08
N VAL A 606 18.23 -49.86 -44.68
CA VAL A 606 18.55 -48.63 -45.41
C VAL A 606 17.57 -47.57 -44.90
N GLU A 607 18.08 -46.40 -44.56
CA GLU A 607 17.31 -45.28 -44.00
C GLU A 607 17.37 -44.09 -44.97
N ASN A 608 16.30 -43.29 -45.02
CA ASN A 608 16.17 -42.10 -45.87
C ASN A 608 16.45 -42.34 -47.38
N TYR A 609 16.02 -43.49 -47.91
CA TYR A 609 16.20 -43.83 -49.32
C TYR A 609 15.17 -43.14 -50.22
N THR A 610 15.62 -42.56 -51.34
CA THR A 610 14.73 -42.03 -52.39
C THR A 610 14.32 -43.16 -53.35
N PRO A 611 13.02 -43.41 -53.57
CA PRO A 611 12.56 -44.35 -54.60
C PRO A 611 13.17 -44.03 -55.97
N GLY A 612 13.79 -45.03 -56.61
CA GLY A 612 14.52 -44.89 -57.87
C GLY A 612 16.06 -44.82 -57.75
N ASP A 613 16.62 -44.56 -56.56
CA ASP A 613 18.09 -44.48 -56.39
C ASP A 613 18.78 -45.87 -56.54
N PRO A 614 20.00 -45.94 -57.12
CA PRO A 614 20.71 -47.19 -57.35
C PRO A 614 21.46 -47.71 -56.11
N ILE A 615 21.11 -48.91 -55.65
CA ILE A 615 21.66 -49.56 -54.45
C ILE A 615 22.70 -50.61 -54.83
N VAL A 616 23.97 -50.33 -54.54
CA VAL A 616 25.09 -51.25 -54.84
C VAL A 616 25.23 -52.32 -53.76
N VAL A 617 24.90 -53.58 -54.08
CA VAL A 617 25.05 -54.74 -53.21
C VAL A 617 26.29 -55.54 -53.63
N ASN A 618 27.22 -55.73 -52.69
CA ASN A 618 28.41 -56.56 -52.90
C ASN A 618 28.05 -58.06 -52.77
N VAL A 619 28.30 -58.86 -53.82
CA VAL A 619 27.89 -60.27 -53.86
C VAL A 619 29.12 -61.20 -53.92
N PRO A 620 29.81 -61.47 -52.79
CA PRO A 620 31.05 -62.24 -52.78
C PRO A 620 30.87 -63.73 -53.11
N ASN A 621 29.64 -64.26 -52.97
CA ASN A 621 29.26 -65.63 -53.25
C ASN A 621 27.85 -65.68 -53.83
N SER A 622 27.54 -66.71 -54.63
CA SER A 622 26.19 -66.94 -55.16
C SER A 622 25.16 -67.12 -54.03
N GLY A 623 24.00 -66.49 -54.15
CA GLY A 623 23.01 -66.41 -53.07
C GLY A 623 21.62 -65.98 -53.55
N ASN A 624 20.67 -65.92 -52.61
CA ASN A 624 19.33 -65.38 -52.83
C ASN A 624 19.12 -64.12 -52.00
N ILE A 625 18.39 -63.15 -52.52
CA ILE A 625 18.12 -61.86 -51.87
C ILE A 625 16.62 -61.50 -51.99
N ARG A 626 16.04 -60.79 -51.02
CA ARG A 626 14.64 -60.28 -51.06
C ARG A 626 14.43 -59.00 -50.24
N LEU A 627 13.41 -58.20 -50.56
CA LEU A 627 12.83 -57.22 -49.62
C LEU A 627 12.18 -57.92 -48.41
N ASN A 628 12.10 -57.21 -47.28
CA ASN A 628 11.69 -57.75 -45.99
C ASN A 628 10.63 -56.87 -45.28
N SER A 629 10.84 -55.55 -45.22
CA SER A 629 9.87 -54.50 -44.84
C SER A 629 10.21 -53.18 -45.55
N ALA A 630 9.27 -52.24 -45.62
CA ALA A 630 9.50 -50.83 -45.98
C ALA A 630 8.48 -49.94 -45.26
N GLU A 631 8.86 -48.71 -44.93
CA GLU A 631 8.04 -47.69 -44.28
C GLU A 631 8.43 -46.29 -44.79
N ASP A 632 7.52 -45.32 -44.79
CA ASP A 632 7.84 -43.93 -45.16
C ASP A 632 8.45 -43.13 -44.00
N ALA A 633 8.84 -41.88 -44.26
CA ALA A 633 9.38 -40.96 -43.25
C ALA A 633 8.42 -40.63 -42.09
N TYR A 634 7.12 -40.96 -42.21
CA TYR A 634 6.10 -40.80 -41.17
C TYR A 634 5.73 -42.12 -40.47
N GLY A 635 6.35 -43.25 -40.84
CA GLY A 635 6.15 -44.56 -40.21
C GLY A 635 5.01 -45.41 -40.80
N CYS A 636 4.50 -45.08 -41.98
CA CYS A 636 3.51 -45.90 -42.69
C CYS A 636 4.18 -47.13 -43.34
N GLU A 637 3.85 -48.38 -42.91
CA GLU A 637 4.34 -49.60 -43.60
C GLU A 637 3.81 -49.62 -45.04
N LEU A 638 4.74 -49.65 -46.00
CA LEU A 638 4.46 -49.67 -47.44
C LEU A 638 4.37 -51.11 -47.94
N ASP A 639 3.50 -51.37 -48.92
CA ASP A 639 3.31 -52.72 -49.43
C ASP A 639 4.52 -53.14 -50.29
N ILE A 640 5.00 -54.38 -50.17
CA ILE A 640 6.27 -54.80 -50.79
C ILE A 640 6.20 -56.14 -51.53
N VAL A 641 6.74 -56.16 -52.74
CA VAL A 641 6.85 -57.36 -53.60
C VAL A 641 7.93 -58.31 -53.05
N ARG A 642 7.56 -59.15 -52.07
CA ARG A 642 8.42 -60.10 -51.34
C ARG A 642 8.89 -61.31 -52.19
N VAL A 643 9.59 -61.05 -53.30
CA VAL A 643 10.16 -62.03 -54.23
C VAL A 643 11.64 -62.28 -53.96
N TRP A 644 12.06 -63.55 -53.97
CA TRP A 644 13.47 -63.95 -53.92
C TRP A 644 14.12 -63.89 -55.31
N VAL A 645 15.21 -63.14 -55.44
CA VAL A 645 16.05 -63.08 -56.65
C VAL A 645 17.36 -63.82 -56.39
N ARG A 646 17.89 -64.55 -57.38
CA ARG A 646 19.09 -65.39 -57.24
C ARG A 646 20.25 -64.87 -58.08
N ILE A 647 21.45 -64.85 -57.48
CA ILE A 647 22.70 -64.39 -58.10
C ILE A 647 23.71 -65.55 -58.25
N THR A 648 24.49 -65.56 -59.34
CA THR A 648 25.50 -66.58 -59.72
C THR A 648 26.87 -65.94 -60.03
N VAL A 649 27.99 -66.64 -59.74
CA VAL A 649 29.38 -66.09 -59.80
C VAL A 649 30.35 -66.92 -60.68
N ILE A 650 31.26 -66.29 -61.46
CA ILE A 650 32.09 -66.90 -62.56
C ILE A 650 33.58 -66.38 -62.59
N SER A 651 34.56 -67.10 -63.22
CA SER A 651 36.03 -66.76 -63.28
C SER A 651 36.89 -67.42 -64.42
N GLY A 652 38.09 -66.88 -64.82
CA GLY A 652 39.10 -67.50 -65.76
C GLY A 652 40.32 -66.63 -66.27
N GLU A 653 41.48 -67.23 -66.71
CA GLU A 653 42.78 -66.54 -67.12
C GLU A 653 43.70 -67.19 -68.30
N THR A 654 44.96 -66.73 -68.69
CA THR A 654 45.36 -66.29 -70.13
C THR A 654 46.92 -66.11 -70.67
N VAL A 655 47.33 -65.69 -71.98
CA VAL A 655 48.61 -64.96 -72.66
C VAL A 655 48.74 -64.76 -74.31
N ARG A 656 48.97 -63.72 -75.28
CA ARG A 656 49.69 -62.37 -75.68
C ARG A 656 49.19 -61.20 -76.73
N THR A 657 49.38 -59.83 -76.49
CA THR A 657 49.50 -58.53 -77.39
C THR A 657 50.47 -57.32 -76.92
N GLU A 658 50.26 -55.98 -77.21
CA GLU A 658 51.10 -54.73 -76.91
C GLU A 658 50.31 -53.37 -76.62
N ARG A 659 50.81 -52.39 -75.80
CA ARG A 659 50.15 -51.15 -75.21
C ARG A 659 51.11 -50.00 -74.77
N ASP A 660 50.64 -48.75 -74.81
CA ASP A 660 51.22 -47.55 -74.16
C ASP A 660 50.32 -47.04 -73.03
N GLU A 661 50.85 -46.36 -72.00
CA GLU A 661 50.10 -45.94 -70.82
C GLU A 661 50.67 -44.71 -70.10
N SER A 662 49.80 -43.95 -69.41
CA SER A 662 50.13 -42.79 -68.59
C SER A 662 49.40 -42.87 -67.24
N ILE A 663 50.13 -42.81 -66.12
CA ILE A 663 49.56 -42.82 -64.77
C ILE A 663 49.61 -41.44 -64.10
N CYS A 664 48.65 -41.20 -63.22
CA CYS A 664 48.57 -40.02 -62.36
C CYS A 664 49.49 -40.18 -61.13
N PRO A 665 49.94 -39.07 -60.51
CA PRO A 665 50.77 -39.12 -59.30
C PRO A 665 50.13 -39.93 -58.15
N GLY A 666 50.90 -40.83 -57.55
CA GLY A 666 50.46 -41.66 -56.41
C GLY A 666 49.67 -42.93 -56.79
N SER A 667 49.28 -43.10 -58.05
CA SER A 667 48.77 -44.37 -58.57
C SER A 667 49.91 -45.31 -58.94
N SER A 668 49.66 -46.63 -58.84
CA SER A 668 50.47 -47.66 -59.48
C SER A 668 49.68 -48.29 -60.63
N VAL A 669 50.37 -48.93 -61.56
CA VAL A 669 49.76 -49.92 -62.46
C VAL A 669 50.44 -51.28 -62.26
N LEU A 670 49.65 -52.35 -62.25
CA LEU A 670 50.21 -53.70 -62.22
C LEU A 670 50.67 -54.12 -63.60
N ILE A 671 51.93 -54.54 -63.70
CA ILE A 671 52.48 -55.15 -64.90
C ILE A 671 53.25 -56.40 -64.49
N ASN A 672 52.88 -57.53 -65.09
CA ASN A 672 53.42 -58.86 -64.77
C ASN A 672 53.24 -59.29 -63.28
N GLY A 673 52.25 -58.72 -62.58
CA GLY A 673 51.94 -59.01 -61.18
C GLY A 673 52.71 -58.19 -60.14
N GLN A 674 53.54 -57.23 -60.55
CA GLN A 674 54.09 -56.21 -59.65
C GLN A 674 53.40 -54.86 -59.84
N GLU A 675 53.12 -54.15 -58.75
CA GLU A 675 52.81 -52.72 -58.80
C GLU A 675 54.03 -51.92 -59.26
N VAL A 676 53.79 -50.99 -60.19
CA VAL A 676 54.77 -50.06 -60.74
C VAL A 676 54.22 -48.64 -60.62
N THR A 677 54.88 -47.78 -59.84
CA THR A 677 54.58 -46.35 -59.67
C THR A 677 55.52 -45.43 -60.47
N GLU A 678 56.53 -46.00 -61.13
CA GLU A 678 57.63 -45.28 -61.79
C GLU A 678 57.60 -45.56 -63.30
N PRO A 679 57.73 -44.55 -64.19
CA PRO A 679 57.63 -44.73 -65.63
C PRO A 679 58.76 -45.58 -66.23
N GLY A 680 58.44 -46.46 -67.19
CA GLY A 680 59.32 -47.52 -67.71
C GLY A 680 58.67 -48.40 -68.78
N VAL A 681 59.28 -49.52 -69.18
CA VAL A 681 58.76 -50.44 -70.23
C VAL A 681 58.78 -51.90 -69.77
N TYR A 682 57.69 -52.64 -70.01
CA TYR A 682 57.34 -53.90 -69.35
C TYR A 682 56.48 -54.85 -70.23
N GLU A 683 56.33 -56.13 -69.87
CA GLU A 683 55.50 -57.16 -70.57
C GLU A 683 54.59 -57.91 -69.56
N GLU A 684 53.34 -58.37 -69.88
CA GLU A 684 52.36 -59.01 -68.95
C GLU A 684 51.57 -60.28 -69.46
N PHE A 685 50.21 -60.45 -69.34
CA PHE A 685 49.58 -61.82 -69.22
C PHE A 685 48.31 -62.42 -69.99
N PHE A 686 47.59 -61.89 -71.02
CA PHE A 686 46.32 -62.51 -71.62
C PHE A 686 46.17 -63.15 -73.11
N ILE A 687 45.33 -64.19 -73.47
CA ILE A 687 44.99 -65.01 -74.78
C ILE A 687 44.79 -66.56 -74.43
N GLY A 688 43.84 -67.43 -74.90
CA GLY A 688 42.67 -67.39 -75.83
C GLY A 688 41.84 -68.70 -76.00
N SER A 689 40.70 -68.96 -75.29
CA SER A 689 39.52 -69.77 -75.81
C SER A 689 38.21 -69.90 -74.98
N ASN A 690 38.15 -69.60 -73.67
CA ASN A 690 36.89 -69.74 -72.88
C ASN A 690 36.16 -68.41 -72.62
N GLY A 691 36.61 -67.33 -73.26
CA GLY A 691 35.95 -66.01 -73.29
C GLY A 691 36.81 -64.89 -72.74
N CYS A 692 37.65 -65.16 -71.74
CA CYS A 692 38.52 -64.19 -71.11
C CYS A 692 39.97 -64.44 -71.49
N ASP A 693 40.51 -63.83 -72.57
CA ASP A 693 41.94 -63.90 -72.85
C ASP A 693 42.55 -62.89 -73.93
N SER A 694 43.36 -61.83 -73.60
CA SER A 694 44.35 -61.01 -74.47
C SER A 694 45.43 -60.03 -73.82
N ILE A 695 46.81 -60.20 -73.94
CA ILE A 695 47.89 -59.39 -73.24
C ILE A 695 47.91 -57.99 -73.81
N VAL A 696 48.56 -57.07 -73.10
CA VAL A 696 48.97 -55.77 -73.62
C VAL A 696 50.29 -55.31 -72.94
N THR A 697 51.48 -55.66 -73.50
CA THR A 697 52.84 -55.15 -73.11
C THR A 697 52.79 -53.66 -72.81
N VAL A 698 53.49 -53.11 -71.81
CA VAL A 698 53.19 -51.75 -71.32
C VAL A 698 54.41 -50.81 -71.39
N ASN A 699 54.25 -49.68 -72.10
CA ASN A 699 55.14 -48.51 -71.99
C ASN A 699 54.50 -47.45 -71.07
N LEU A 700 55.03 -47.27 -69.86
CA LEU A 700 54.46 -46.43 -68.80
C LEU A 700 55.11 -45.04 -68.74
N SER A 701 54.27 -44.01 -68.62
CA SER A 701 54.64 -42.59 -68.49
C SER A 701 53.88 -41.91 -67.34
N LEU A 702 54.27 -40.69 -66.96
CA LEU A 702 53.53 -39.86 -65.99
C LEU A 702 52.88 -38.67 -66.72
N THR A 703 51.69 -38.26 -66.31
CA THR A 703 51.01 -37.05 -66.83
C THR A 703 50.17 -36.40 -65.71
N GLU A 704 50.04 -35.08 -65.74
CA GLU A 704 49.30 -34.28 -64.75
C GLU A 704 47.96 -33.82 -65.36
N SER A 705 46.87 -33.81 -64.58
CA SER A 705 45.55 -33.40 -65.05
C SER A 705 45.44 -31.88 -65.26
N ILE A 706 44.50 -31.47 -66.11
CA ILE A 706 44.11 -30.07 -66.25
C ILE A 706 42.79 -29.88 -65.53
N GLU A 707 42.82 -29.17 -64.41
CA GLU A 707 41.65 -28.78 -63.63
C GLU A 707 41.04 -27.50 -64.22
N THR A 708 39.70 -27.46 -64.36
CA THR A 708 38.95 -26.24 -64.68
C THR A 708 37.77 -26.09 -63.72
N SER A 709 37.59 -24.91 -63.16
CA SER A 709 36.52 -24.62 -62.19
C SER A 709 35.60 -23.52 -62.70
N ASP A 710 34.29 -23.77 -62.67
CA ASP A 710 33.24 -22.77 -62.90
C ASP A 710 32.27 -22.76 -61.71
N LEU A 711 31.55 -21.64 -61.53
CA LEU A 711 30.57 -21.45 -60.47
C LEU A 711 29.19 -21.17 -61.09
N ILE A 712 28.18 -21.90 -60.64
CA ILE A 712 26.77 -21.66 -60.96
C ILE A 712 26.02 -21.41 -59.66
N THR A 713 25.46 -20.22 -59.49
CA THR A 713 24.60 -19.91 -58.34
C THR A 713 23.14 -20.13 -58.73
N LEU A 714 22.41 -20.88 -57.91
CA LEU A 714 20.98 -21.19 -58.06
C LEU A 714 20.21 -20.71 -56.83
N CYS A 715 18.90 -20.68 -56.96
CA CYS A 715 17.96 -20.40 -55.88
C CYS A 715 17.31 -21.72 -55.43
N ALA A 716 16.87 -21.84 -54.18
CA ALA A 716 16.12 -23.01 -53.74
C ALA A 716 14.91 -23.28 -54.67
N GLY A 717 14.77 -24.53 -55.12
CA GLY A 717 13.73 -24.94 -56.08
C GLY A 717 14.04 -24.67 -57.55
N GLN A 718 15.07 -23.89 -57.89
CA GLN A 718 15.57 -23.82 -59.27
C GLN A 718 16.45 -25.03 -59.62
N SER A 719 16.72 -25.22 -60.91
CA SER A 719 17.69 -26.21 -61.38
C SER A 719 18.46 -25.73 -62.61
N ALA A 720 19.70 -26.19 -62.76
CA ALA A 720 20.52 -25.98 -63.96
C ALA A 720 21.04 -27.31 -64.52
N SER A 721 21.40 -27.29 -65.81
CA SER A 721 22.01 -28.45 -66.46
C SER A 721 23.53 -28.42 -66.30
N VAL A 722 24.04 -29.19 -65.34
CA VAL A 722 25.48 -29.37 -65.07
C VAL A 722 25.95 -30.64 -65.75
N HIS A 723 26.89 -30.50 -66.69
CA HIS A 723 27.45 -31.58 -67.50
C HIS A 723 26.41 -32.50 -68.22
N GLY A 724 25.17 -32.02 -68.38
CA GLY A 724 24.06 -32.74 -69.00
C GLY A 724 23.07 -33.39 -68.03
N GLN A 725 23.32 -33.33 -66.71
CA GLN A 725 22.35 -33.70 -65.67
C GLN A 725 21.66 -32.43 -65.13
N THR A 726 20.39 -32.54 -64.76
CA THR A 726 19.67 -31.43 -64.09
C THR A 726 19.93 -31.52 -62.59
N VAL A 727 20.47 -30.46 -61.99
CA VAL A 727 20.82 -30.40 -60.56
C VAL A 727 20.19 -29.17 -59.90
N SER A 728 19.77 -29.32 -58.64
CA SER A 728 19.00 -28.33 -57.85
C SER A 728 19.45 -28.24 -56.39
N THR A 729 20.56 -28.87 -56.03
CA THR A 729 21.13 -28.90 -54.68
C THR A 729 22.53 -28.27 -54.66
N ALA A 730 22.92 -27.71 -53.50
CA ALA A 730 24.26 -27.15 -53.33
C ALA A 730 25.29 -28.29 -53.31
N GLY A 731 26.36 -28.17 -54.09
CA GLY A 731 27.34 -29.23 -54.23
C GLY A 731 28.47 -28.90 -55.19
N VAL A 732 29.58 -29.64 -55.06
CA VAL A 732 30.67 -29.60 -56.02
C VAL A 732 30.48 -30.76 -56.98
N TYR A 733 30.27 -30.47 -58.26
CA TYR A 733 30.00 -31.44 -59.32
C TYR A 733 31.22 -31.57 -60.25
N PRO A 734 32.19 -32.45 -59.93
CA PRO A 734 33.30 -32.77 -60.82
C PRO A 734 32.85 -33.77 -61.89
N ALA A 735 33.05 -33.41 -63.16
CA ALA A 735 33.08 -34.37 -64.26
C ALA A 735 34.51 -34.49 -64.79
N THR A 736 35.10 -35.68 -64.63
CA THR A 736 36.34 -36.05 -65.33
C THR A 736 36.02 -36.29 -66.80
N PHE A 737 36.33 -35.31 -67.64
CA PHE A 737 36.20 -35.47 -69.08
C PHE A 737 37.40 -36.24 -69.61
N ALA A 738 37.22 -37.55 -69.72
CA ALA A 738 38.21 -38.47 -70.28
C ALA A 738 38.54 -38.09 -71.73
N THR A 739 39.73 -37.52 -71.94
CA THR A 739 40.25 -37.35 -73.29
C THR A 739 40.66 -38.73 -73.82
N ALA A 740 40.42 -39.02 -75.10
CA ALA A 740 40.48 -40.38 -75.62
C ALA A 740 41.89 -41.04 -75.64
N SER A 741 42.92 -40.44 -75.04
CA SER A 741 44.29 -40.99 -74.98
C SER A 741 45.17 -40.45 -73.82
N GLY A 742 44.63 -39.87 -72.75
CA GLY A 742 45.46 -39.40 -71.62
C GLY A 742 44.73 -38.58 -70.57
N CYS A 743 45.35 -38.49 -69.37
CA CYS A 743 44.82 -37.98 -68.10
C CYS A 743 43.59 -37.07 -68.19
N ASP A 744 42.51 -37.55 -67.60
CA ASP A 744 41.21 -36.88 -67.53
C ASP A 744 41.36 -35.46 -67.00
N SER A 745 40.74 -34.51 -67.69
CA SER A 745 40.59 -33.14 -67.19
C SER A 745 39.35 -33.05 -66.32
N THR A 746 39.52 -32.77 -65.03
CA THR A 746 38.39 -32.52 -64.13
C THR A 746 37.80 -31.14 -64.43
N SER A 747 36.55 -31.12 -64.90
CA SER A 747 35.72 -29.92 -64.93
C SER A 747 34.87 -29.92 -63.68
N THR A 748 35.21 -29.06 -62.73
CA THR A 748 34.58 -28.96 -61.42
C THR A 748 33.63 -27.77 -61.43
N ILE A 749 32.34 -28.03 -61.64
CA ILE A 749 31.31 -27.00 -61.52
C ILE A 749 30.82 -27.02 -60.08
N THR A 750 31.12 -25.96 -59.32
CA THR A 750 30.47 -25.75 -58.03
C THR A 750 29.08 -25.18 -58.30
N VAL A 751 28.06 -25.80 -57.72
CA VAL A 751 26.72 -25.25 -57.63
C VAL A 751 26.50 -24.75 -56.20
N GLU A 752 26.29 -23.45 -56.06
CA GLU A 752 25.85 -22.85 -54.80
C GLU A 752 24.33 -22.62 -54.91
N VAL A 753 23.53 -23.39 -54.18
CA VAL A 753 22.12 -23.06 -53.97
C VAL A 753 22.06 -22.07 -52.83
N LEU A 754 21.54 -20.87 -53.10
CA LEU A 754 21.18 -19.90 -52.09
C LEU A 754 19.79 -20.26 -51.54
N ASP A 755 19.72 -20.43 -50.22
CA ASP A 755 18.46 -20.43 -49.50
C ASP A 755 17.71 -19.11 -49.76
N PRO A 756 16.36 -19.14 -49.82
CA PRO A 756 15.58 -17.92 -50.01
C PRO A 756 15.81 -17.02 -48.79
N ILE A 757 16.45 -15.87 -49.00
CA ILE A 757 16.85 -14.98 -47.91
C ILE A 757 15.59 -14.45 -47.23
N SER A 758 15.24 -15.05 -46.08
CA SER A 758 14.29 -14.46 -45.15
C SER A 758 15.01 -13.40 -44.31
N THR A 759 14.41 -12.24 -44.21
CA THR A 759 14.88 -11.16 -43.33
C THR A 759 13.72 -10.65 -42.50
N MET A 760 13.93 -10.57 -41.19
CA MET A 760 12.95 -10.08 -40.23
C MET A 760 13.41 -8.73 -39.70
N GLU A 761 12.52 -7.75 -39.75
CA GLU A 761 12.72 -6.43 -39.14
C GLU A 761 11.54 -6.16 -38.18
N GLU A 762 11.85 -5.83 -36.92
CA GLU A 762 10.86 -5.43 -35.95
C GLU A 762 10.78 -3.90 -35.97
N ILE A 763 9.58 -3.37 -36.25
CA ILE A 763 9.33 -1.93 -36.26
C ILE A 763 8.23 -1.63 -35.25
N SER A 764 8.45 -0.59 -34.45
CA SER A 764 7.42 -0.01 -33.59
C SER A 764 7.00 1.35 -34.11
N ILE A 765 5.69 1.61 -34.11
CA ILE A 765 5.09 2.91 -34.36
C ILE A 765 4.08 3.22 -33.26
N CYS A 766 3.63 4.48 -33.20
CA CYS A 766 2.65 4.90 -32.21
C CYS A 766 1.21 4.81 -32.74
N ALA A 767 0.25 4.59 -31.84
CA ALA A 767 -1.17 4.52 -32.20
C ALA A 767 -1.63 5.80 -32.92
N GLY A 768 -2.02 5.65 -34.20
CA GLY A 768 -2.41 6.75 -35.08
C GLY A 768 -1.30 7.28 -36.02
N GLU A 769 -0.06 6.82 -35.88
CA GLU A 769 0.96 7.00 -36.90
C GLU A 769 0.73 6.11 -38.12
N MET A 770 1.40 6.45 -39.23
CA MET A 770 1.29 5.75 -40.50
C MET A 770 2.70 5.39 -41.00
N ILE A 771 2.94 4.09 -41.21
CA ILE A 771 4.15 3.61 -41.86
C ILE A 771 3.82 3.04 -43.25
N ASP A 772 4.69 3.27 -44.23
CA ASP A 772 4.61 2.55 -45.50
C ASP A 772 5.36 1.22 -45.35
N ILE A 773 4.61 0.12 -45.41
CA ILE A 773 5.16 -1.24 -45.48
C ILE A 773 4.84 -1.77 -46.86
N PHE A 774 5.88 -1.91 -47.67
CA PHE A 774 5.83 -2.49 -49.01
C PHE A 774 4.94 -1.75 -50.02
N GLY A 775 4.81 -0.42 -49.89
CA GLY A 775 3.97 0.42 -50.75
C GLY A 775 2.50 0.50 -50.32
N GLU A 776 2.15 -0.09 -49.18
CA GLU A 776 0.84 0.05 -48.54
C GLU A 776 1.00 0.68 -47.15
N THR A 777 0.17 1.69 -46.86
CA THR A 777 0.16 2.36 -45.55
C THR A 777 -0.48 1.46 -44.49
N ARG A 778 0.23 1.24 -43.38
CA ARG A 778 -0.24 0.47 -42.21
C ARG A 778 -0.38 1.36 -40.98
N THR A 779 -1.35 1.01 -40.14
CA THR A 779 -1.73 1.70 -38.89
C THR A 779 -2.12 0.71 -37.78
N GLU A 780 -2.03 -0.59 -38.04
CA GLU A 780 -2.51 -1.68 -37.18
C GLU A 780 -1.34 -2.63 -36.91
N ALA A 781 -1.28 -3.24 -35.72
CA ALA A 781 -0.23 -4.18 -35.37
C ALA A 781 -0.41 -5.51 -36.12
N GLY A 782 0.68 -6.13 -36.55
CA GLY A 782 0.63 -7.38 -37.30
C GLY A 782 1.94 -7.77 -37.97
N ILE A 783 1.94 -8.96 -38.58
CA ILE A 783 3.07 -9.49 -39.34
C ILE A 783 2.78 -9.28 -40.83
N TYR A 784 3.61 -8.49 -41.50
CA TYR A 784 3.49 -8.19 -42.91
C TYR A 784 4.68 -8.76 -43.67
N SER A 785 4.45 -9.50 -44.76
CA SER A 785 5.53 -10.05 -45.59
C SER A 785 5.37 -9.69 -47.07
N GLN A 786 6.49 -9.47 -47.76
CA GLN A 786 6.53 -9.33 -49.21
C GLN A 786 7.73 -10.08 -49.78
N VAL A 787 7.49 -10.73 -50.91
CA VAL A 787 8.49 -11.44 -51.71
C VAL A 787 9.06 -10.46 -52.73
N PHE A 788 10.38 -10.27 -52.70
CA PHE A 788 11.11 -9.39 -53.60
C PHE A 788 11.87 -10.19 -54.66
N THR A 789 11.44 -10.08 -55.91
CA THR A 789 12.07 -10.74 -57.05
C THR A 789 13.44 -10.14 -57.38
N ALA A 790 14.50 -10.93 -57.17
CA ALA A 790 15.86 -10.55 -57.51
C ALA A 790 16.11 -10.65 -59.03
N ALA A 791 17.14 -9.94 -59.54
CA ALA A 791 17.46 -9.92 -60.98
C ALA A 791 18.01 -11.27 -61.54
N ASN A 792 18.06 -12.29 -60.70
CA ASN A 792 18.47 -13.67 -60.96
C ASN A 792 17.39 -14.69 -60.52
N ASP A 793 16.15 -14.23 -60.32
CA ASP A 793 14.97 -15.04 -59.94
C ASP A 793 15.16 -15.80 -58.59
N CYS A 794 16.04 -15.29 -57.72
CA CYS A 794 16.22 -15.73 -56.32
C CYS A 794 15.45 -14.81 -55.39
N ASP A 795 14.16 -15.04 -55.29
CA ASP A 795 13.24 -14.17 -54.56
C ASP A 795 13.48 -14.25 -53.03
N SER A 796 13.58 -13.08 -52.39
CA SER A 796 13.81 -12.95 -50.95
C SER A 796 12.54 -12.48 -50.24
N THR A 797 12.15 -13.14 -49.15
CA THR A 797 10.98 -12.75 -48.35
C THR A 797 11.41 -11.82 -47.23
N HIS A 798 10.98 -10.56 -47.28
CA HIS A 798 11.12 -9.65 -46.15
C HIS A 798 9.85 -9.69 -45.30
N THR A 799 10.01 -9.82 -43.99
CA THR A 799 8.92 -9.89 -43.01
C THR A 799 9.11 -8.78 -41.98
N ILE A 800 8.18 -7.84 -41.94
CA ILE A 800 8.13 -6.79 -40.92
C ILE A 800 7.11 -7.18 -39.86
N ILE A 801 7.56 -7.29 -38.61
CA ILE A 801 6.67 -7.33 -37.45
C ILE A 801 6.41 -5.88 -37.07
N LEU A 802 5.18 -5.40 -37.30
CA LEU A 802 4.76 -4.07 -36.87
C LEU A 802 4.09 -4.17 -35.50
N SER A 803 4.73 -3.58 -34.50
CA SER A 803 4.11 -3.30 -33.20
C SER A 803 3.52 -1.88 -33.21
N VAL A 804 2.30 -1.73 -32.69
CA VAL A 804 1.66 -0.43 -32.49
C VAL A 804 1.60 -0.19 -30.99
N ASN A 805 2.46 0.71 -30.51
CA ASN A 805 2.50 1.11 -29.11
C ASN A 805 1.47 2.21 -28.87
N GLU A 806 0.58 2.02 -27.89
CA GLU A 806 -0.33 3.09 -27.49
C GLU A 806 0.45 4.22 -26.78
N ALA A 807 0.04 5.46 -27.04
CA ALA A 807 0.63 6.63 -26.38
C ALA A 807 0.34 6.55 -24.88
N ILE A 808 1.40 6.64 -24.04
CA ILE A 808 1.26 6.58 -22.59
C ILE A 808 0.44 7.78 -22.13
N GLN A 809 -0.82 7.55 -21.75
CA GLN A 809 -1.65 8.56 -21.13
C GLN A 809 -1.55 8.46 -19.62
N THR A 810 -1.37 9.60 -18.97
CA THR A 810 -1.32 9.74 -17.52
C THR A 810 -2.19 10.91 -17.10
N SER A 811 -2.95 10.74 -16.02
CA SER A 811 -3.87 11.75 -15.51
C SER A 811 -3.57 12.08 -14.05
N GLU A 812 -3.48 13.36 -13.73
CA GLU A 812 -3.35 13.89 -12.37
C GLU A 812 -4.60 14.74 -12.07
N GLU A 813 -5.24 14.54 -10.91
CA GLU A 813 -6.27 15.45 -10.40
C GLU A 813 -5.66 16.39 -9.35
N ARG A 814 -5.84 17.70 -9.51
CA ARG A 814 -5.45 18.73 -8.54
C ARG A 814 -6.67 19.49 -8.05
N ARG A 815 -7.02 19.33 -6.77
CA ARG A 815 -8.04 20.16 -6.12
C ARG A 815 -7.41 21.43 -5.59
N LEU A 816 -8.07 22.55 -5.83
CA LEU A 816 -7.70 23.89 -5.35
C LEU A 816 -8.91 24.55 -4.69
N CYS A 817 -8.66 25.59 -3.91
CA CYS A 817 -9.70 26.42 -3.30
C CYS A 817 -9.82 27.79 -3.99
N GLU A 818 -10.94 28.47 -3.79
CA GLU A 818 -11.21 29.77 -4.44
C GLU A 818 -10.08 30.77 -4.15
N GLY A 819 -9.37 31.19 -5.21
CA GLY A 819 -8.25 32.13 -5.13
C GLY A 819 -6.85 31.49 -4.97
N GLN A 820 -6.73 30.17 -4.86
CA GLN A 820 -5.44 29.47 -4.99
C GLN A 820 -5.03 29.30 -6.46
N THR A 821 -3.73 29.14 -6.69
CA THR A 821 -3.15 28.80 -8.00
C THR A 821 -2.21 27.60 -7.89
N THR A 822 -2.07 26.84 -8.99
CA THR A 822 -1.06 25.79 -9.16
C THR A 822 -0.33 25.96 -10.48
N THR A 823 0.89 25.42 -10.58
CA THR A 823 1.66 25.46 -11.82
C THR A 823 1.43 24.19 -12.63
N VAL A 824 0.78 24.34 -13.78
CA VAL A 824 0.50 23.29 -14.77
C VAL A 824 1.33 23.60 -16.01
N PHE A 825 2.26 22.71 -16.37
CA PHE A 825 3.12 22.84 -17.57
C PHE A 825 3.82 24.21 -17.68
N GLY A 826 4.30 24.73 -16.54
CA GLY A 826 4.97 26.03 -16.45
C GLY A 826 4.05 27.26 -16.55
N GLN A 827 2.73 27.08 -16.57
CA GLN A 827 1.75 28.17 -16.47
C GLN A 827 1.01 28.12 -15.13
N GLU A 828 0.75 29.30 -14.57
CA GLU A 828 -0.02 29.46 -13.33
C GLU A 828 -1.52 29.48 -13.65
N VAL A 829 -2.29 28.58 -13.01
CA VAL A 829 -3.74 28.42 -13.22
C VAL A 829 -4.49 28.30 -11.89
N GLY A 830 -5.68 28.90 -11.82
CA GLY A 830 -6.56 28.94 -10.65
C GLY A 830 -8.05 28.94 -11.02
N GLU A 831 -8.39 28.31 -12.15
CA GLU A 831 -9.77 28.08 -12.62
C GLU A 831 -9.91 26.58 -12.97
N THR A 832 -11.11 26.02 -12.76
CA THR A 832 -11.41 24.61 -13.08
C THR A 832 -11.24 24.32 -14.57
N GLY A 833 -10.44 23.31 -14.93
CA GLY A 833 -10.11 23.01 -16.31
C GLY A 833 -9.33 21.72 -16.51
N VAL A 834 -9.27 21.25 -17.76
CA VAL A 834 -8.48 20.09 -18.18
C VAL A 834 -7.35 20.59 -19.07
N PHE A 835 -6.12 20.29 -18.67
CA PHE A 835 -4.90 20.79 -19.30
C PHE A 835 -4.05 19.61 -19.76
N ASN A 836 -3.60 19.63 -21.02
CA ASN A 836 -2.84 18.53 -21.61
C ASN A 836 -1.50 19.05 -22.15
N GLU A 837 -0.40 18.38 -21.81
CA GLU A 837 0.90 18.54 -22.48
C GLU A 837 1.35 17.20 -23.05
N VAL A 838 2.03 17.28 -24.20
CA VAL A 838 2.53 16.12 -24.96
C VAL A 838 4.05 16.13 -24.85
N PHE A 839 4.62 15.14 -24.16
CA PHE A 839 6.05 15.01 -23.95
C PHE A 839 6.67 14.21 -25.09
N THR A 840 7.30 14.92 -26.02
CA THR A 840 7.94 14.32 -27.19
C THR A 840 9.06 13.37 -26.78
N SER A 841 8.94 12.09 -27.14
CA SER A 841 9.96 11.08 -26.88
C SER A 841 10.98 11.03 -28.02
N SER A 842 12.25 10.75 -27.71
CA SER A 842 13.32 10.68 -28.70
C SER A 842 13.54 9.29 -29.31
N ALA A 843 12.82 8.26 -28.81
CA ALA A 843 13.00 6.87 -29.21
C ALA A 843 11.75 5.97 -28.97
N GLY A 844 10.56 6.57 -28.87
CA GLY A 844 9.31 5.87 -28.58
C GLY A 844 8.12 6.83 -28.63
N CYS A 845 6.98 6.44 -28.07
CA CYS A 845 5.76 7.23 -28.21
C CYS A 845 5.66 8.41 -27.25
N ASP A 846 5.24 9.54 -27.81
CA ASP A 846 4.92 10.76 -27.08
C ASP A 846 3.85 10.49 -26.02
N SER A 847 4.16 10.76 -24.76
CA SER A 847 3.19 10.60 -23.67
C SER A 847 2.32 11.85 -23.56
N THR A 848 1.02 11.66 -23.27
CA THR A 848 0.12 12.78 -22.98
C THR A 848 -0.15 12.80 -21.49
N HIS A 849 0.31 13.85 -20.81
CA HIS A 849 -0.03 14.10 -19.41
C HIS A 849 -1.25 15.03 -19.36
N THR A 850 -2.27 14.64 -18.60
CA THR A 850 -3.52 15.37 -18.44
C THR A 850 -3.65 15.79 -16.98
N ILE A 851 -3.55 17.09 -16.69
CA ILE A 851 -3.82 17.63 -15.35
C ILE A 851 -5.24 18.20 -15.34
N ILE A 852 -6.09 17.62 -14.51
CA ILE A 852 -7.45 18.11 -14.24
C ILE A 852 -7.38 18.98 -12.99
N VAL A 853 -7.64 20.28 -13.13
CA VAL A 853 -7.76 21.21 -12.00
C VAL A 853 -9.22 21.36 -11.64
N GLU A 854 -9.56 21.15 -10.37
CA GLU A 854 -10.91 21.33 -9.81
C GLU A 854 -10.85 22.37 -8.67
N VAL A 855 -11.43 23.56 -8.90
CA VAL A 855 -11.54 24.61 -7.88
C VAL A 855 -12.85 24.46 -7.11
N SER A 856 -12.75 24.37 -5.78
CA SER A 856 -13.88 24.26 -4.86
C SER A 856 -14.13 25.57 -4.10
N GLU A 857 -15.41 25.86 -3.81
CA GLU A 857 -15.84 27.00 -2.98
C GLU A 857 -15.59 26.70 -1.49
N ASN A 858 -15.29 27.74 -0.69
CA ASN A 858 -15.09 27.61 0.76
C ASN A 858 -16.40 27.29 1.50
N ILE A 859 -16.33 26.46 2.55
CA ILE A 859 -17.52 25.89 3.20
C ILE A 859 -17.99 26.78 4.36
N GLU A 860 -19.13 27.47 4.22
CA GLU A 860 -19.78 28.16 5.34
C GLU A 860 -20.79 27.23 6.05
N THR A 861 -20.71 27.14 7.39
CA THR A 861 -21.74 26.46 8.22
C THR A 861 -22.22 27.37 9.34
N ALA A 862 -23.50 27.28 9.71
CA ALA A 862 -24.12 28.23 10.64
C ALA A 862 -24.99 27.56 11.72
N GLU A 863 -24.81 27.97 12.98
CA GLU A 863 -25.59 27.52 14.15
C GLU A 863 -26.19 28.71 14.93
N THR A 864 -27.20 28.46 15.77
CA THR A 864 -27.76 29.46 16.69
C THR A 864 -27.94 28.90 18.11
N LEU A 865 -27.06 29.32 19.02
CA LEU A 865 -27.08 28.94 20.43
C LEU A 865 -27.90 29.93 21.28
N ARG A 866 -28.38 29.50 22.44
CA ARG A 866 -29.19 30.31 23.36
C ARG A 866 -28.76 30.16 24.81
N ILE A 867 -28.61 31.28 25.50
CA ILE A 867 -28.32 31.35 26.95
C ILE A 867 -29.25 32.37 27.64
N CYS A 868 -29.25 32.37 28.97
CA CYS A 868 -30.02 33.32 29.77
C CYS A 868 -29.19 34.53 30.21
N ALA A 869 -29.87 35.63 30.52
CA ALA A 869 -29.24 36.86 30.99
C ALA A 869 -28.42 36.63 32.28
N GLY A 870 -27.09 36.78 32.16
CA GLY A 870 -26.13 36.54 33.24
C GLY A 870 -25.39 35.19 33.16
N SER A 871 -25.76 34.31 32.23
CA SER A 871 -24.97 33.11 31.89
C SER A 871 -23.81 33.46 30.93
N SER A 872 -22.90 32.51 30.74
CA SER A 872 -21.94 32.49 29.63
C SER A 872 -21.89 31.10 29.01
N ILE A 873 -21.39 31.02 27.77
CA ILE A 873 -21.11 29.78 27.04
C ILE A 873 -19.76 29.95 26.34
N GLU A 874 -19.05 28.85 26.10
CA GLU A 874 -17.81 28.87 25.33
C GLU A 874 -18.11 28.78 23.84
N ILE A 875 -17.53 29.68 23.06
CA ILE A 875 -17.56 29.68 21.59
C ILE A 875 -16.12 29.92 21.12
N PHE A 876 -15.58 28.97 20.34
CA PHE A 876 -14.21 29.03 19.80
C PHE A 876 -13.13 29.35 20.87
N GLY A 877 -13.15 28.60 21.97
CA GLY A 877 -12.24 28.78 23.11
C GLY A 877 -12.48 30.02 23.97
N GLN A 878 -13.46 30.87 23.63
CA GLN A 878 -13.75 32.12 24.35
C GLN A 878 -15.07 32.03 25.11
N SER A 879 -15.03 32.32 26.41
CA SER A 879 -16.25 32.42 27.24
C SER A 879 -16.99 33.73 26.95
N VAL A 880 -18.19 33.61 26.38
CA VAL A 880 -19.00 34.73 25.89
C VAL A 880 -20.39 34.77 26.52
N SER A 881 -20.88 35.98 26.80
CA SER A 881 -22.14 36.24 27.52
C SER A 881 -23.02 37.32 26.86
N ALA A 882 -22.59 37.84 25.70
CA ALA A 882 -23.30 38.86 24.93
C ALA A 882 -24.01 38.22 23.72
N ALA A 883 -25.17 38.76 23.34
CA ALA A 883 -25.82 38.36 22.10
C ALA A 883 -25.05 38.93 20.90
N GLY A 884 -24.80 38.10 19.89
CA GLY A 884 -23.97 38.47 18.73
C GLY A 884 -23.74 37.30 17.79
N THR A 885 -23.02 37.55 16.70
CA THR A 885 -22.54 36.52 15.78
C THR A 885 -21.03 36.43 15.91
N TYR A 886 -20.56 35.21 16.13
CA TYR A 886 -19.16 34.82 16.27
C TYR A 886 -18.81 33.91 15.10
N SER A 887 -17.62 34.03 14.55
CA SER A 887 -17.17 33.20 13.43
C SER A 887 -15.70 32.86 13.60
N ASP A 888 -15.34 31.62 13.31
CA ASP A 888 -13.95 31.19 13.24
C ASP A 888 -13.72 30.34 11.98
N THR A 889 -12.48 30.31 11.52
CA THR A 889 -12.08 29.74 10.22
C THR A 889 -11.20 28.53 10.47
N PHE A 890 -11.72 27.35 10.17
CA PHE A 890 -11.05 26.09 10.38
C PHE A 890 -10.29 25.71 9.12
N THR A 891 -9.00 26.02 9.10
CA THR A 891 -8.07 25.60 8.05
C THR A 891 -8.06 24.08 7.94
N SER A 892 -8.15 23.55 6.72
CA SER A 892 -8.05 22.10 6.50
C SER A 892 -6.83 21.78 5.63
N SER A 893 -6.09 20.71 5.98
CA SER A 893 -4.80 20.40 5.36
C SER A 893 -4.88 19.91 3.90
N ALA A 894 -6.07 19.57 3.40
CA ALA A 894 -6.27 19.02 2.05
C ALA A 894 -7.55 19.53 1.35
N GLY A 895 -8.10 20.68 1.78
CA GLY A 895 -9.39 21.19 1.29
C GLY A 895 -9.75 22.57 1.85
N CYS A 896 -10.87 23.13 1.40
CA CYS A 896 -11.13 24.56 1.55
C CYS A 896 -11.66 24.95 2.93
N ASP A 897 -10.97 25.91 3.55
CA ASP A 897 -11.23 26.42 4.90
C ASP A 897 -12.72 26.57 5.21
N SER A 898 -13.17 25.89 6.28
CA SER A 898 -14.57 25.99 6.70
C SER A 898 -14.78 27.14 7.67
N THR A 899 -15.64 28.08 7.30
CA THR A 899 -16.05 29.17 8.20
C THR A 899 -17.26 28.73 9.01
N HIS A 900 -17.08 28.53 10.31
CA HIS A 900 -18.15 28.18 11.23
C HIS A 900 -18.70 29.45 11.89
N VAL A 901 -20.01 29.69 11.74
CA VAL A 901 -20.67 30.93 12.17
C VAL A 901 -21.73 30.63 13.23
N ILE A 902 -21.44 30.97 14.49
CA ILE A 902 -22.32 30.73 15.64
C ILE A 902 -22.99 32.05 16.05
N THR A 903 -24.31 32.12 15.94
CA THR A 903 -25.11 33.25 16.45
C THR A 903 -25.62 32.95 17.86
N LEU A 904 -25.15 33.69 18.85
CA LEU A 904 -25.58 33.58 20.24
C LEU A 904 -26.74 34.53 20.54
N GLN A 905 -27.83 33.99 21.08
CA GLN A 905 -28.97 34.78 21.58
C GLN A 905 -29.03 34.71 23.11
N VAL A 906 -29.14 35.87 23.76
CA VAL A 906 -29.37 35.98 25.21
C VAL A 906 -30.85 36.24 25.45
N LEU A 907 -31.46 35.49 26.36
CA LEU A 907 -32.87 35.58 26.72
C LEU A 907 -33.04 36.14 28.14
N ASP A 908 -34.03 37.02 28.32
CA ASP A 908 -34.35 37.61 29.63
C ASP A 908 -35.03 36.61 30.58
N ASN A 909 -34.83 36.82 31.89
CA ASN A 909 -35.53 36.08 32.94
C ASN A 909 -36.99 36.59 33.08
N ILE A 910 -37.92 35.72 33.48
CA ILE A 910 -39.37 36.01 33.39
C ILE A 910 -39.92 36.46 34.76
N GLU A 911 -40.40 37.70 34.87
CA GLU A 911 -41.03 38.22 36.09
C GLU A 911 -42.56 38.36 35.99
N THR A 912 -43.28 38.06 37.09
CA THR A 912 -44.76 38.17 37.18
C THR A 912 -45.23 38.56 38.58
N GLN A 913 -46.41 39.20 38.71
CA GLN A 913 -46.89 39.75 39.99
C GLN A 913 -48.41 39.55 40.24
N GLU A 914 -48.79 39.34 41.51
CA GLU A 914 -50.18 39.32 42.04
C GLU A 914 -50.35 40.34 43.19
N GLU A 915 -51.55 40.92 43.34
CA GLU A 915 -51.96 41.76 44.48
C GLU A 915 -53.05 41.06 45.29
N ARG A 916 -52.95 41.06 46.63
CA ARG A 916 -53.90 40.39 47.54
C ARG A 916 -54.15 41.21 48.82
N THR A 917 -55.34 41.12 49.40
CA THR A 917 -55.73 41.84 50.62
C THR A 917 -56.51 40.95 51.59
N ILE A 918 -56.29 41.12 52.89
CA ILE A 918 -57.01 40.45 54.01
C ILE A 918 -57.40 41.46 55.11
N CYS A 919 -58.36 41.14 55.98
CA CYS A 919 -58.64 41.96 57.17
C CYS A 919 -57.60 41.69 58.29
N ALA A 920 -57.41 42.66 59.19
CA ALA A 920 -56.49 42.56 60.30
C ALA A 920 -56.83 41.39 61.24
N GLY A 921 -55.89 40.43 61.35
CA GLY A 921 -56.05 39.20 62.13
C GLY A 921 -56.44 37.95 61.31
N GLU A 922 -56.68 38.10 60.00
CA GLU A 922 -56.84 36.97 59.08
C GLU A 922 -55.48 36.42 58.59
N ARG A 923 -55.51 35.35 57.79
CA ARG A 923 -54.31 34.73 57.17
C ARG A 923 -54.61 34.24 55.76
N THR A 924 -53.59 34.24 54.89
CA THR A 924 -53.65 33.72 53.51
C THR A 924 -52.44 32.85 53.20
N LEU A 925 -52.52 31.98 52.19
CA LEU A 925 -51.41 31.10 51.80
C LEU A 925 -50.63 31.69 50.62
N ILE A 926 -49.32 31.91 50.80
CA ILE A 926 -48.40 32.43 49.76
C ILE A 926 -47.19 31.49 49.69
N PHE A 927 -46.91 30.95 48.49
CA PHE A 927 -45.83 29.97 48.22
C PHE A 927 -45.73 28.78 49.21
N GLY A 928 -46.84 28.41 49.86
CA GLY A 928 -46.94 27.32 50.83
C GLY A 928 -46.89 27.75 52.30
N ASN A 929 -46.60 29.01 52.59
CA ASN A 929 -46.57 29.57 53.96
C ASN A 929 -47.88 30.31 54.29
N GLU A 930 -48.27 30.32 55.57
CA GLU A 930 -49.41 31.12 56.06
C GLU A 930 -48.96 32.53 56.48
N GLU A 931 -49.39 33.53 55.73
CA GLU A 931 -49.00 34.93 55.91
C GLU A 931 -50.12 35.77 56.53
N THR A 932 -49.75 36.70 57.42
CA THR A 932 -50.64 37.50 58.29
C THR A 932 -50.30 39.00 58.33
N GLN A 933 -49.22 39.42 57.65
CA GLN A 933 -48.73 40.79 57.66
C GLN A 933 -48.71 41.35 56.24
N ALA A 934 -48.77 42.68 56.11
CA ALA A 934 -48.59 43.32 54.81
C ALA A 934 -47.12 43.23 54.38
N GLY A 935 -46.85 42.82 53.14
CA GLY A 935 -45.50 42.52 52.69
C GLY A 935 -45.42 42.12 51.22
N VAL A 936 -44.19 42.06 50.70
CA VAL A 936 -43.88 41.58 49.34
C VAL A 936 -43.17 40.25 49.49
N TYR A 937 -43.72 39.23 48.84
CA TYR A 937 -43.25 37.84 48.91
C TYR A 937 -42.90 37.37 47.50
N SER A 938 -41.77 36.68 47.31
CA SER A 938 -41.37 36.20 45.98
C SER A 938 -40.80 34.79 46.00
N GLN A 939 -40.98 34.05 44.90
CA GLN A 939 -40.40 32.73 44.68
C GLN A 939 -39.95 32.60 43.22
N THR A 940 -38.74 32.08 43.04
CA THR A 940 -38.17 31.73 41.72
C THR A 940 -38.40 30.26 41.44
N PHE A 941 -38.87 29.95 40.23
CA PHE A 941 -39.11 28.61 39.70
C PHE A 941 -38.08 28.32 38.62
N THR A 942 -37.26 27.30 38.87
CA THR A 942 -36.19 26.89 37.96
C THR A 942 -36.72 26.16 36.74
N SER A 943 -36.15 26.45 35.57
CA SER A 943 -36.49 25.78 34.30
C SER A 943 -35.39 24.83 33.86
N THR A 944 -35.75 23.63 33.40
CA THR A 944 -34.79 22.62 32.92
C THR A 944 -34.33 22.86 31.47
N SER A 945 -34.89 23.83 30.76
CA SER A 945 -34.64 24.05 29.32
C SER A 945 -34.92 25.49 28.85
N GLY A 946 -34.77 26.47 29.73
CA GLY A 946 -35.03 27.88 29.45
C GLY A 946 -34.72 28.74 30.67
N CYS A 947 -35.04 30.03 30.63
CA CYS A 947 -34.70 30.95 31.71
C CYS A 947 -35.68 30.86 32.88
N ASP A 948 -35.15 31.06 34.08
CA ASP A 948 -35.91 30.96 35.32
C ASP A 948 -36.96 32.07 35.43
N SER A 949 -38.02 31.79 36.18
CA SER A 949 -39.14 32.72 36.36
C SER A 949 -39.36 33.06 37.83
N THR A 950 -39.51 34.34 38.14
CA THR A 950 -39.79 34.84 39.50
C THR A 950 -41.21 35.37 39.59
N HIS A 951 -41.99 34.81 40.50
CA HIS A 951 -43.34 35.29 40.82
C HIS A 951 -43.32 36.06 42.15
N THR A 952 -44.06 37.17 42.20
CA THR A 952 -44.13 38.06 43.37
C THR A 952 -45.58 38.30 43.78
N VAL A 953 -45.92 38.12 45.05
CA VAL A 953 -47.23 38.41 45.63
C VAL A 953 -47.10 39.57 46.62
N ASN A 954 -47.82 40.65 46.36
CA ASN A 954 -47.95 41.79 47.26
C ASN A 954 -49.19 41.56 48.14
N LEU A 955 -49.02 41.53 49.46
CA LEU A 955 -50.09 41.35 50.44
C LEU A 955 -50.33 42.64 51.20
N ALA A 956 -51.59 43.07 51.28
CA ALA A 956 -52.07 44.19 52.09
C ALA A 956 -53.00 43.71 53.23
N VAL A 957 -53.07 44.48 54.32
CA VAL A 957 -53.91 44.20 55.48
C VAL A 957 -54.76 45.43 55.81
N ALA A 958 -56.06 45.25 56.04
CA ALA A 958 -57.02 46.34 56.31
C ALA A 958 -57.58 46.30 57.74
N GLU A 959 -57.63 47.46 58.41
CA GLU A 959 -58.15 47.62 59.77
C GLU A 959 -59.66 47.99 59.80
N SER A 960 -60.33 47.68 60.91
CA SER A 960 -61.71 48.10 61.19
C SER A 960 -61.78 49.51 61.81
N LEU A 961 -62.90 50.20 61.61
CA LEU A 961 -63.07 51.62 61.99
C LEU A 961 -64.02 51.79 63.18
N GLU A 962 -63.63 52.57 64.18
CA GLU A 962 -64.51 53.00 65.29
C GLU A 962 -64.64 54.53 65.38
N THR A 963 -65.81 55.04 65.79
CA THR A 963 -66.04 56.49 66.00
C THR A 963 -66.99 56.79 67.18
N GLN A 964 -66.92 58.02 67.68
CA GLN A 964 -67.70 58.49 68.85
C GLN A 964 -68.14 59.95 68.70
N ALA A 965 -69.30 60.31 69.28
CA ALA A 965 -69.80 61.68 69.39
C ALA A 965 -70.55 61.93 70.72
N GLU A 966 -70.81 63.19 71.07
CA GLU A 966 -71.49 63.61 72.30
C GLU A 966 -72.70 64.51 72.01
N LEU A 967 -73.69 64.50 72.92
CA LEU A 967 -74.96 65.24 72.81
C LEU A 967 -75.45 65.69 74.20
N GLN A 968 -76.08 66.86 74.27
CA GLN A 968 -76.57 67.47 75.53
C GLN A 968 -78.01 67.98 75.37
N LEU A 969 -78.82 67.82 76.42
CA LEU A 969 -80.25 68.16 76.49
C LEU A 969 -80.56 69.02 77.73
N CYS A 970 -81.62 69.85 77.70
CA CYS A 970 -82.20 70.38 78.94
C CYS A 970 -83.11 69.31 79.60
N GLU A 971 -83.29 69.39 80.91
CA GLU A 971 -84.19 68.52 81.68
C GLU A 971 -85.60 68.42 81.05
N GLY A 972 -86.09 67.19 80.86
CA GLY A 972 -87.41 66.92 80.26
C GLY A 972 -87.45 66.86 78.72
N GLN A 973 -86.32 66.99 78.02
CA GLN A 973 -86.24 66.80 76.57
C GLN A 973 -85.90 65.34 76.18
N SER A 974 -86.19 64.97 74.93
CA SER A 974 -85.81 63.68 74.33
C SER A 974 -85.37 63.84 72.88
N VAL A 975 -84.59 62.88 72.38
CA VAL A 975 -84.00 62.87 71.03
C VAL A 975 -83.89 61.44 70.50
N GLU A 976 -83.71 61.24 69.20
CA GLU A 976 -83.56 59.91 68.59
C GLU A 976 -82.08 59.60 68.29
N VAL A 977 -81.59 58.45 68.78
CA VAL A 977 -80.23 57.95 68.61
C VAL A 977 -80.30 56.51 68.08
N PHE A 978 -79.66 56.25 66.93
CA PHE A 978 -79.67 54.94 66.24
C PHE A 978 -81.07 54.28 66.08
N GLY A 979 -82.14 55.08 65.93
CA GLY A 979 -83.52 54.59 65.80
C GLY A 979 -84.24 54.32 67.11
N GLN A 980 -83.71 54.80 68.25
CA GLN A 980 -84.33 54.70 69.57
C GLN A 980 -84.47 56.11 70.17
N SER A 981 -85.65 56.42 70.74
CA SER A 981 -85.85 57.68 71.46
C SER A 981 -85.25 57.58 72.86
N VAL A 982 -84.33 58.49 73.19
CA VAL A 982 -83.58 58.54 74.45
C VAL A 982 -83.84 59.87 75.19
N SER A 983 -83.88 59.80 76.52
CA SER A 983 -84.15 60.94 77.42
C SER A 983 -83.47 60.76 78.80
N GLU A 984 -82.47 59.90 78.86
CA GLU A 984 -81.65 59.60 80.04
C GLU A 984 -80.17 59.73 79.64
N GLU A 985 -79.29 59.95 80.60
CA GLU A 985 -77.84 60.01 80.34
C GLU A 985 -77.24 58.62 80.12
N GLY A 986 -76.30 58.49 79.17
CA GLY A 986 -75.74 57.19 78.81
C GLY A 986 -74.99 57.16 77.48
N THR A 987 -74.45 56.00 77.14
CA THR A 987 -73.75 55.74 75.85
C THR A 987 -74.47 54.66 75.07
N TYR A 988 -74.72 54.92 73.79
CA TYR A 988 -75.42 54.04 72.85
C TYR A 988 -74.50 53.74 71.65
N SER A 989 -74.59 52.56 71.04
CA SER A 989 -73.73 52.19 69.91
C SER A 989 -74.39 51.24 68.90
N ALA A 990 -73.84 51.20 67.68
CA ALA A 990 -74.27 50.32 66.58
C ALA A 990 -73.08 49.95 65.66
N THR A 991 -73.16 48.78 65.03
CA THR A 991 -72.14 48.26 64.10
C THR A 991 -72.71 48.13 62.69
N PHE A 992 -71.90 48.42 61.67
CA PHE A 992 -72.29 48.51 60.27
C PHE A 992 -71.37 47.65 59.40
N THR A 993 -71.96 46.85 58.51
CA THR A 993 -71.24 45.90 57.65
C THR A 993 -70.61 46.58 56.44
N SER A 994 -69.36 46.24 56.10
CA SER A 994 -68.70 46.75 54.89
C SER A 994 -68.73 45.75 53.73
N SER A 995 -68.67 46.24 52.49
CA SER A 995 -68.66 45.40 51.29
C SER A 995 -67.32 44.68 51.04
N ILE A 996 -66.34 44.83 51.94
CA ILE A 996 -65.00 44.21 51.86
C ILE A 996 -64.75 43.28 53.08
N GLY A 997 -65.68 43.21 54.04
CA GLY A 997 -65.70 42.21 55.11
C GLY A 997 -65.13 42.66 56.46
N CYS A 998 -64.40 43.77 56.52
CA CYS A 998 -63.99 44.39 57.79
C CYS A 998 -65.06 45.44 58.19
N ASP A 999 -65.77 45.21 59.29
CA ASP A 999 -66.92 46.02 59.73
C ASP A 999 -66.53 47.23 60.61
N SER A 1000 -67.46 48.15 60.87
CA SER A 1000 -67.23 49.39 61.63
C SER A 1000 -68.25 49.66 62.75
N THR A 1001 -67.82 50.30 63.85
CA THR A 1001 -68.66 50.56 65.05
C THR A 1001 -68.75 52.05 65.36
N HIS A 1002 -69.95 52.55 65.68
CA HIS A 1002 -70.22 53.94 66.02
C HIS A 1002 -70.86 54.05 67.40
N SER A 1003 -70.52 55.09 68.17
CA SER A 1003 -71.09 55.36 69.51
C SER A 1003 -71.49 56.82 69.72
N ILE A 1004 -72.50 57.07 70.56
CA ILE A 1004 -73.00 58.41 70.93
C ILE A 1004 -73.26 58.47 72.44
N ILE A 1005 -72.77 59.51 73.11
CA ILE A 1005 -72.94 59.79 74.54
C ILE A 1005 -73.98 60.92 74.73
N VAL A 1006 -74.88 60.79 75.71
CA VAL A 1006 -75.96 61.76 75.99
C VAL A 1006 -75.88 62.27 77.45
N SER A 1007 -76.14 63.56 77.66
CA SER A 1007 -76.09 64.27 78.97
C SER A 1007 -77.22 65.30 79.14
N ILE A 1008 -77.53 65.72 80.38
CA ILE A 1008 -78.71 66.55 80.73
C ILE A 1008 -78.32 67.77 81.60
N SER A 1009 -79.13 68.85 81.62
CA SER A 1009 -78.87 70.07 82.43
C SER A 1009 -80.13 70.81 82.94
N GLU A 1010 -80.02 71.45 84.11
CA GLU A 1010 -81.11 72.08 84.90
C GLU A 1010 -81.31 73.61 84.64
N THR A 1011 -82.34 74.22 85.25
CA THR A 1011 -82.71 75.66 85.14
C THR A 1011 -82.30 76.51 86.38
N MET A 1012 -82.29 77.85 86.28
CA MET A 1012 -81.66 78.72 87.29
C MET A 1012 -82.55 79.89 87.81
N GLU A 1013 -82.64 80.07 89.13
CA GLU A 1013 -83.31 81.22 89.78
C GLU A 1013 -82.32 82.19 90.48
N THR A 1014 -82.68 83.48 90.61
CA THR A 1014 -81.99 84.44 91.51
C THR A 1014 -82.97 85.38 92.24
N ARG A 1015 -82.55 85.97 93.38
CA ARG A 1015 -83.38 86.85 94.22
C ARG A 1015 -82.61 88.06 94.77
N ALA A 1016 -83.29 89.18 95.02
CA ALA A 1016 -82.74 90.40 95.63
C ALA A 1016 -83.74 91.11 96.56
N GLU A 1017 -83.22 92.00 97.42
CA GLU A 1017 -83.96 92.77 98.43
C GLU A 1017 -83.66 94.27 98.26
N LEU A 1018 -84.65 95.14 98.44
CA LEU A 1018 -84.55 96.61 98.43
C LEU A 1018 -85.28 97.19 99.66
N SER A 1019 -85.12 98.50 99.89
CA SER A 1019 -85.91 99.27 100.87
C SER A 1019 -85.83 100.77 100.58
N ILE A 1020 -86.83 101.53 101.02
CA ILE A 1020 -86.95 103.00 100.83
C ILE A 1020 -87.40 103.69 102.12
N CYS A 1021 -87.17 105.01 102.26
CA CYS A 1021 -87.64 105.74 103.43
C CYS A 1021 -89.12 106.12 103.31
N ALA A 1022 -89.80 106.25 104.47
CA ALA A 1022 -91.24 106.50 104.52
C ALA A 1022 -91.64 107.82 103.84
N GLY A 1023 -92.35 107.72 102.72
CA GLY A 1023 -92.75 108.85 101.86
C GLY A 1023 -91.99 108.94 100.52
N GLU A 1024 -91.03 108.06 100.27
CA GLU A 1024 -90.35 107.90 98.98
C GLU A 1024 -91.06 106.86 98.08
N SER A 1025 -90.53 106.65 96.87
CA SER A 1025 -91.03 105.66 95.89
C SER A 1025 -89.88 105.13 95.04
N ILE A 1026 -89.89 103.86 94.67
CA ILE A 1026 -88.89 103.23 93.79
C ILE A 1026 -89.58 102.52 92.61
N GLU A 1027 -88.87 102.34 91.50
CA GLU A 1027 -89.39 101.62 90.34
C GLU A 1027 -88.81 100.20 90.29
N ILE A 1028 -89.68 99.18 90.25
CA ILE A 1028 -89.33 97.76 90.15
C ILE A 1028 -90.01 97.18 88.91
N PHE A 1029 -89.24 96.53 88.04
CA PHE A 1029 -89.67 95.96 86.75
C PHE A 1029 -90.56 96.90 85.89
N GLY A 1030 -90.34 98.22 85.96
CA GLY A 1030 -91.08 99.22 85.18
C GLY A 1030 -92.39 99.72 85.81
N GLN A 1031 -92.59 99.53 87.13
CA GLN A 1031 -93.71 100.10 87.88
C GLN A 1031 -93.22 100.79 89.16
N THR A 1032 -93.77 101.98 89.44
CA THR A 1032 -93.46 102.75 90.65
C THR A 1032 -94.23 102.20 91.85
N ILE A 1033 -93.51 101.77 92.89
CA ILE A 1033 -94.02 101.14 94.10
C ILE A 1033 -93.73 102.04 95.33
N THR A 1034 -94.66 102.05 96.29
CA THR A 1034 -94.62 102.85 97.53
C THR A 1034 -94.97 102.06 98.80
N GLU A 1035 -95.25 100.75 98.68
CA GLU A 1035 -95.61 99.85 99.79
C GLU A 1035 -94.83 98.53 99.64
N GLU A 1036 -94.63 97.80 100.74
CA GLU A 1036 -93.79 96.58 100.80
C GLU A 1036 -94.37 95.41 99.97
N GLY A 1037 -93.52 94.59 99.34
CA GLY A 1037 -93.98 93.46 98.52
C GLY A 1037 -92.93 92.72 97.66
N THR A 1038 -93.36 91.57 97.12
CA THR A 1038 -92.56 90.69 96.24
C THR A 1038 -93.00 90.78 94.78
N PHE A 1039 -92.04 90.91 93.87
CA PHE A 1039 -92.25 91.01 92.41
C PHE A 1039 -91.28 90.07 91.67
N SER A 1040 -91.67 89.49 90.52
CA SER A 1040 -90.78 88.58 89.77
C SER A 1040 -91.01 88.60 88.25
N GLN A 1041 -89.98 88.19 87.50
CA GLN A 1041 -89.98 88.13 86.03
C GLN A 1041 -89.03 87.03 85.52
N THR A 1042 -89.46 86.32 84.47
CA THR A 1042 -88.67 85.30 83.76
C THR A 1042 -87.97 85.92 82.55
N PHE A 1043 -86.75 85.48 82.27
CA PHE A 1043 -85.94 85.93 81.13
C PHE A 1043 -85.51 84.73 80.26
N THR A 1044 -85.73 84.85 78.96
CA THR A 1044 -85.48 83.77 77.99
C THR A 1044 -84.00 83.74 77.59
N SER A 1045 -83.39 82.56 77.62
CA SER A 1045 -82.00 82.34 77.17
C SER A 1045 -81.97 82.03 75.67
N SER A 1046 -80.96 82.58 74.97
CA SER A 1046 -80.79 82.34 73.53
C SER A 1046 -80.00 81.07 73.18
N SER A 1047 -79.37 80.43 74.18
CA SER A 1047 -78.46 79.30 73.99
C SER A 1047 -78.40 78.32 75.19
N GLY A 1048 -79.47 78.22 75.99
CA GLY A 1048 -79.53 77.34 77.16
C GLY A 1048 -80.92 77.36 77.81
N CYS A 1049 -81.09 76.69 78.95
CA CYS A 1049 -82.36 76.65 79.68
C CYS A 1049 -82.64 78.02 80.37
N ASP A 1050 -83.91 78.44 80.49
CA ASP A 1050 -84.33 79.79 80.92
C ASP A 1050 -84.09 80.11 82.41
N SER A 1051 -84.15 81.41 82.79
CA SER A 1051 -83.95 81.88 84.18
C SER A 1051 -85.09 82.72 84.76
N ILE A 1052 -85.23 82.72 86.09
CA ILE A 1052 -86.26 83.48 86.83
C ILE A 1052 -85.61 84.40 87.87
N HIS A 1053 -86.07 85.66 87.93
CA HIS A 1053 -85.55 86.68 88.84
C HIS A 1053 -86.67 87.24 89.72
N THR A 1054 -86.43 87.36 91.03
CA THR A 1054 -87.40 87.89 92.02
C THR A 1054 -86.79 89.03 92.85
N ILE A 1055 -87.57 90.08 93.15
CA ILE A 1055 -87.17 91.23 93.96
C ILE A 1055 -88.21 91.48 95.04
N ASN A 1056 -87.76 91.68 96.28
CA ASN A 1056 -88.55 92.13 97.42
C ASN A 1056 -88.26 93.61 97.74
N LEU A 1057 -89.25 94.33 98.28
CA LEU A 1057 -89.20 95.73 98.71
C LEU A 1057 -89.89 95.94 100.06
#